data_AF-A0A915PYV2-F1
#
_entry.id   AF-A0A915PYV2-F1
#
_cell.length_a   1.000
_cell.length_b   1.000
_cell.length_c   1.000
_cell.angle_alpha   90.00
_cell.angle_beta   90.00
_cell.angle_gamma   90.00
#
_symmetry.space_group_name_H-M   'P 1'
#
loop_
_entity.id
_entity.type
_entity.pdbx_description
1 polymer ?
#
loop_
_entity_poly.entity_id
_entity_poly.type
_entity_poly.pdbx_seq_one_letter_code
_entity_poly.pdbx_strand_id
1 'polypeptide(L)'
;MEQEELRFEGCNFFRQRLAYSLLSGRSVVVSGIRSSDDEPGIKGTEVGFSPGMITGGKVTLDCGNDRCISYYLEPLLMLAPFCKHPLNVKLQGITDAPGELSVDSIRATWLPVFNKFMLASDSPEIKIVARGYKPDGGGCVLLTVPIARTLRPVQCKTMGKICKIRGIASVSKVSPSIAHRMIEASKETLRNYIADVYITVDQRKGAAGGNSPGFGLFLTAETTEGVIYHGEAVSKPKGEQGNPLIPEDIGYMAACQLLDQIFAGGCVDITAQALAVTFMTLCQKDVSTYLFGPPSAYCVHTLRNLKKFFEITFKMDNWNKVCGDNETCHGQKLGSDEKVLITCIDVNEQVDTSGLQASEWEWLKQLCELADEECYSKVNNSFQNVALILRLDASSYVLELRRTKSFPVTGPEVVSSLGTAFKYSWQKGGTLRSLYNRFSEHCLRVDLAIKLCSDVRYPFTFVKWTISEDDSTCIAVTLFCEEWHARKSFELFLLVDWLEPNAFPRVITSSAPEYLENLRLDEWDSSREMTLEKSGNETVSVGHLDEAESIIFTNGPMSDNDFTNEFHSLPCRIEYDGPAKVSQYFVTETLEDEKIATFRGRILNGIEQQFPNGYRLYITTEKEKKGNSRVFEVSGSATSFMRWEYDRSTSYQSPITRAISYLNIAETFARDDE
;
A
#
# COMPACT_ATOMS: atom_id res chain seq x y z
N MET A 1 -22.88 -44.13 3.02
CA MET A 1 -22.91 -42.76 3.56
C MET A 1 -22.55 -41.85 2.41
N GLU A 2 -23.51 -41.06 1.95
CA GLU A 2 -23.19 -39.90 1.11
C GLU A 2 -22.46 -38.90 2.02
N GLN A 3 -21.32 -38.37 1.56
CA GLN A 3 -20.64 -37.30 2.30
C GLN A 3 -21.36 -35.99 2.01
N GLU A 4 -21.71 -35.26 3.07
CA GLU A 4 -22.47 -34.01 2.96
C GLU A 4 -21.77 -33.00 2.04
N GLU A 5 -22.52 -32.49 1.07
CA GLU A 5 -22.02 -31.57 0.04
C GLU A 5 -21.93 -30.16 0.61
N LEU A 6 -20.70 -29.65 0.77
CA LEU A 6 -20.47 -28.35 1.38
C LEU A 6 -20.66 -27.23 0.36
N ARG A 7 -21.73 -26.44 0.54
CA ARG A 7 -22.09 -25.32 -0.32
C ARG A 7 -21.44 -24.01 0.15
N PHE A 8 -20.91 -23.26 -0.82
CA PHE A 8 -20.23 -21.97 -0.66
C PHE A 8 -20.65 -21.00 -1.77
N GLU A 9 -20.41 -19.71 -1.54
CA GLU A 9 -20.77 -18.63 -2.45
C GLU A 9 -19.56 -17.71 -2.71
N GLY A 10 -19.52 -17.09 -3.90
CA GLY A 10 -18.47 -16.16 -4.31
C GLY A 10 -17.12 -16.81 -4.63
N CYS A 11 -16.23 -16.05 -5.30
CA CYS A 11 -14.89 -16.52 -5.70
C CYS A 11 -13.85 -16.49 -4.56
N ASN A 12 -14.13 -15.82 -3.44
CA ASN A 12 -13.10 -15.56 -2.42
C ASN A 12 -12.66 -16.82 -1.69
N PHE A 13 -11.34 -16.93 -1.42
CA PHE A 13 -10.70 -18.07 -0.76
C PHE A 13 -10.89 -19.41 -1.49
N PHE A 14 -11.18 -19.41 -2.80
CA PHE A 14 -11.39 -20.60 -3.63
C PHE A 14 -10.29 -21.66 -3.48
N ARG A 15 -9.02 -21.25 -3.49
CA ARG A 15 -7.86 -22.15 -3.25
C ARG A 15 -7.95 -22.90 -1.93
N GLN A 16 -8.31 -22.22 -0.84
CA GLN A 16 -8.50 -22.84 0.48
C GLN A 16 -9.65 -23.84 0.45
N ARG A 17 -10.81 -23.45 -0.13
CA ARG A 17 -12.00 -24.31 -0.21
C ARG A 17 -11.69 -25.62 -0.94
N LEU A 18 -10.94 -25.57 -2.05
CA LEU A 18 -10.50 -26.77 -2.78
C LEU A 18 -9.44 -27.59 -2.02
N ALA A 19 -8.47 -26.94 -1.37
CA ALA A 19 -7.46 -27.65 -0.56
C ALA A 19 -8.08 -28.40 0.63
N TYR A 20 -9.02 -27.77 1.35
CA TYR A 20 -9.72 -28.42 2.47
C TYR A 20 -10.76 -29.45 2.01
N SER A 21 -11.35 -29.30 0.82
CA SER A 21 -12.11 -30.37 0.17
C SER A 21 -11.24 -31.62 -0.07
N LEU A 22 -10.03 -31.45 -0.64
CA LEU A 22 -9.08 -32.56 -0.84
C LEU A 22 -8.60 -33.20 0.47
N LEU A 23 -8.39 -32.42 1.52
CA LEU A 23 -7.91 -32.91 2.82
C LEU A 23 -9.00 -33.57 3.68
N SER A 24 -10.24 -33.10 3.61
CA SER A 24 -11.40 -33.67 4.34
C SER A 24 -12.12 -34.78 3.58
N GLY A 25 -11.91 -34.87 2.27
CA GLY A 25 -12.68 -35.73 1.37
C GLY A 25 -14.13 -35.28 1.15
N ARG A 26 -14.56 -34.11 1.65
CA ARG A 26 -15.93 -33.59 1.46
C ARG A 26 -16.04 -32.91 0.09
N SER A 27 -17.06 -33.26 -0.70
CA SER A 27 -17.37 -32.57 -1.96
C SER A 27 -17.83 -31.14 -1.69
N VAL A 28 -17.52 -30.21 -2.61
CA VAL A 28 -17.89 -28.80 -2.51
C VAL A 28 -18.63 -28.33 -3.76
N VAL A 29 -19.57 -27.41 -3.56
CA VAL A 29 -20.18 -26.63 -4.63
C VAL A 29 -20.00 -25.16 -4.32
N VAL A 30 -19.47 -24.40 -5.28
CA VAL A 30 -19.26 -22.97 -5.19
C VAL A 30 -20.12 -22.28 -6.25
N SER A 31 -21.15 -21.56 -5.81
CA SER A 31 -22.05 -20.75 -6.66
C SER A 31 -21.73 -19.25 -6.54
N GLY A 32 -22.38 -18.41 -7.36
CA GLY A 32 -22.18 -16.96 -7.32
C GLY A 32 -20.75 -16.51 -7.66
N ILE A 33 -19.97 -17.32 -8.39
CA ILE A 33 -18.64 -16.94 -8.86
C ILE A 33 -18.82 -15.83 -9.90
N ARG A 34 -18.44 -14.59 -9.56
CA ARG A 34 -18.49 -13.43 -10.47
C ARG A 34 -19.86 -13.21 -11.12
N SER A 35 -20.95 -13.39 -10.36
CA SER A 35 -22.32 -13.24 -10.87
C SER A 35 -22.73 -11.79 -11.17
N SER A 36 -21.88 -10.82 -10.86
CA SER A 36 -22.01 -9.39 -11.16
C SER A 36 -21.21 -8.94 -12.38
N ASP A 37 -20.34 -9.82 -12.93
CA ASP A 37 -19.25 -9.41 -13.80
C ASP A 37 -19.51 -9.92 -15.22
N ASP A 38 -19.15 -9.14 -16.25
CA ASP A 38 -19.33 -9.54 -17.66
C ASP A 38 -18.51 -10.80 -18.04
N GLU A 39 -17.45 -11.11 -17.27
CA GLU A 39 -16.61 -12.30 -17.45
C GLU A 39 -16.69 -13.27 -16.23
N PRO A 40 -17.70 -14.16 -16.18
CA PRO A 40 -17.91 -15.09 -15.05
C PRO A 40 -16.84 -16.19 -14.92
N GLY A 41 -15.95 -16.33 -15.91
CA GLY A 41 -14.77 -17.21 -15.84
C GLY A 41 -15.06 -18.68 -16.14
N ILE A 42 -14.76 -19.57 -15.18
CA ILE A 42 -14.57 -21.03 -15.41
C ILE A 42 -15.82 -21.71 -15.99
N LYS A 43 -16.99 -21.33 -15.47
CA LYS A 43 -18.35 -21.72 -15.88
C LYS A 43 -19.28 -20.56 -15.54
N GLY A 44 -20.54 -20.61 -15.98
CA GLY A 44 -21.55 -19.56 -15.71
C GLY A 44 -21.98 -19.46 -14.24
N THR A 45 -21.08 -18.96 -13.38
CA THR A 45 -21.21 -18.70 -11.93
C THR A 45 -21.18 -19.90 -10.97
N GLU A 46 -21.17 -21.16 -11.42
CA GLU A 46 -21.14 -22.33 -10.53
C GLU A 46 -20.08 -23.39 -10.89
N VAL A 47 -19.36 -23.88 -9.86
CA VAL A 47 -18.39 -24.98 -9.95
C VAL A 47 -18.60 -25.99 -8.81
N GLY A 48 -18.97 -27.22 -9.16
CA GLY A 48 -18.90 -28.38 -8.27
C GLY A 48 -17.56 -29.10 -8.38
N PHE A 49 -17.03 -29.59 -7.25
CA PHE A 49 -15.77 -30.30 -7.14
C PHE A 49 -15.89 -31.46 -6.13
N SER A 50 -15.65 -32.68 -6.60
CA SER A 50 -15.55 -33.88 -5.76
C SER A 50 -14.07 -34.29 -5.60
N PRO A 51 -13.53 -34.38 -4.38
CA PRO A 51 -12.12 -34.63 -4.15
C PRO A 51 -11.71 -36.07 -4.49
N GLY A 52 -10.54 -36.22 -5.11
CA GLY A 52 -9.89 -37.51 -5.35
C GLY A 52 -8.73 -37.77 -4.37
N MET A 53 -8.15 -38.98 -4.45
CA MET A 53 -6.96 -39.31 -3.66
C MET A 53 -5.72 -38.50 -4.08
N ILE A 54 -5.06 -37.85 -3.13
CA ILE A 54 -3.83 -37.07 -3.37
C ILE A 54 -2.64 -38.02 -3.62
N THR A 55 -2.19 -38.14 -4.87
CA THR A 55 -1.10 -39.05 -5.25
C THR A 55 0.30 -38.45 -5.05
N GLY A 56 0.49 -37.18 -5.38
CA GLY A 56 1.82 -36.54 -5.42
C GLY A 56 2.67 -37.02 -6.61
N GLY A 57 3.99 -37.08 -6.43
CA GLY A 57 4.94 -37.45 -7.49
C GLY A 57 5.43 -36.24 -8.31
N LYS A 58 5.89 -36.51 -9.54
CA LYS A 58 6.55 -35.50 -10.39
C LYS A 58 5.58 -34.82 -11.36
N VAL A 59 5.48 -33.50 -11.28
CA VAL A 59 4.57 -32.67 -12.09
C VAL A 59 5.34 -31.50 -12.72
N THR A 60 4.89 -31.02 -13.88
CA THR A 60 5.28 -29.71 -14.41
C THR A 60 4.01 -28.94 -14.74
N LEU A 61 3.92 -27.71 -14.25
CA LEU A 61 2.77 -26.83 -14.43
C LEU A 61 3.26 -25.49 -14.99
N ASP A 62 2.49 -24.96 -15.94
CA ASP A 62 2.55 -23.56 -16.33
C ASP A 62 1.49 -22.80 -15.50
N CYS A 63 1.90 -21.74 -14.84
CA CYS A 63 1.07 -20.90 -13.97
C CYS A 63 0.52 -19.67 -14.70
N GLY A 64 0.94 -19.44 -15.95
CA GLY A 64 0.60 -18.24 -16.72
C GLY A 64 1.23 -16.96 -16.14
N ASN A 65 0.62 -15.83 -16.52
CA ASN A 65 1.11 -14.47 -16.19
C ASN A 65 0.11 -13.65 -15.35
N ASP A 66 -0.99 -14.26 -14.87
CA ASP A 66 -2.03 -13.53 -14.13
C ASP A 66 -1.63 -13.29 -12.67
N ARG A 67 -1.09 -14.33 -12.02
CA ARG A 67 -0.72 -14.38 -10.59
C ARG A 67 0.69 -14.94 -10.39
N CYS A 68 1.32 -14.59 -9.27
CA CYS A 68 2.62 -15.14 -8.86
C CYS A 68 2.58 -16.66 -8.60
N ILE A 69 3.70 -17.35 -8.82
CA ILE A 69 3.91 -18.77 -8.52
C ILE A 69 3.61 -19.10 -7.04
N SER A 70 3.74 -18.14 -6.13
CA SER A 70 3.33 -18.21 -4.72
C SER A 70 1.86 -18.62 -4.53
N TYR A 71 0.96 -18.11 -5.39
CA TYR A 71 -0.47 -18.46 -5.45
C TYR A 71 -0.68 -19.98 -5.60
N TYR A 72 0.24 -20.66 -6.29
CA TYR A 72 0.22 -22.11 -6.52
C TYR A 72 1.04 -22.88 -5.48
N LEU A 73 2.13 -22.30 -4.95
CA LEU A 73 2.93 -22.90 -3.87
C LEU A 73 2.13 -23.09 -2.58
N GLU A 74 1.30 -22.13 -2.19
CA GLU A 74 0.49 -22.19 -0.96
C GLU A 74 -0.36 -23.48 -0.84
N PRO A 75 -1.30 -23.80 -1.76
CA PRO A 75 -2.11 -25.01 -1.64
C PRO A 75 -1.25 -26.28 -1.81
N LEU A 76 -0.19 -26.24 -2.61
CA LEU A 76 0.74 -27.37 -2.72
C LEU A 76 1.44 -27.67 -1.39
N LEU A 77 1.88 -26.65 -0.64
CA LEU A 77 2.47 -26.83 0.69
C LEU A 77 1.46 -27.36 1.73
N MET A 78 0.19 -26.96 1.66
CA MET A 78 -0.86 -27.51 2.54
C MET A 78 -1.16 -28.99 2.23
N LEU A 79 -1.13 -29.38 0.96
CA LEU A 79 -1.51 -30.74 0.50
C LEU A 79 -0.35 -31.75 0.52
N ALA A 80 0.88 -31.30 0.24
CA ALA A 80 2.04 -32.16 0.03
C ALA A 80 2.38 -33.16 1.16
N PRO A 81 2.21 -32.84 2.46
CA PRO A 81 2.48 -33.81 3.53
C PRO A 81 1.65 -35.10 3.38
N PHE A 82 0.46 -35.00 2.79
CA PHE A 82 -0.57 -36.05 2.74
C PHE A 82 -0.61 -36.79 1.38
N CYS A 83 0.36 -36.53 0.49
CA CYS A 83 0.52 -37.25 -0.76
C CYS A 83 0.92 -38.72 -0.53
N LYS A 84 0.53 -39.63 -1.44
CA LYS A 84 1.05 -41.02 -1.46
C LYS A 84 2.55 -41.11 -1.80
N HIS A 85 3.05 -40.15 -2.57
CA HIS A 85 4.45 -40.08 -3.02
C HIS A 85 5.00 -38.65 -2.87
N PRO A 86 6.31 -38.48 -2.57
CA PRO A 86 6.94 -37.16 -2.44
C PRO A 86 6.65 -36.24 -3.63
N LEU A 87 6.25 -35.01 -3.33
CA LEU A 87 5.81 -34.05 -4.32
C LEU A 87 7.02 -33.34 -4.95
N ASN A 88 7.11 -33.36 -6.27
CA ASN A 88 8.24 -32.84 -7.06
C ASN A 88 7.69 -32.00 -8.23
N VAL A 89 7.40 -30.72 -8.00
CA VAL A 89 6.75 -29.85 -9.00
C VAL A 89 7.73 -28.85 -9.59
N LYS A 90 7.76 -28.77 -10.93
CA LYS A 90 8.31 -27.62 -11.66
C LYS A 90 7.19 -26.64 -11.98
N LEU A 91 7.22 -25.45 -11.39
CA LEU A 91 6.32 -24.33 -11.66
C LEU A 91 7.01 -23.34 -12.60
N GLN A 92 6.28 -22.80 -13.57
CA GLN A 92 6.75 -21.80 -14.54
C GLN A 92 5.74 -20.66 -14.63
N GLY A 93 6.20 -19.41 -14.77
CA GLY A 93 5.33 -18.22 -14.71
C GLY A 93 6.02 -17.03 -14.03
N ILE A 94 5.26 -16.20 -13.33
CA ILE A 94 5.78 -15.04 -12.59
C ILE A 94 6.27 -15.45 -11.19
N THR A 95 7.44 -14.95 -10.76
CA THR A 95 7.97 -15.14 -9.39
C THR A 95 7.81 -13.94 -8.48
N ASP A 96 7.69 -12.74 -9.05
CA ASP A 96 7.71 -11.45 -8.36
C ASP A 96 6.74 -10.45 -9.06
N ALA A 97 5.79 -9.86 -8.34
CA ALA A 97 4.86 -8.82 -8.83
C ALA A 97 4.37 -7.91 -7.68
N PRO A 98 4.05 -6.61 -7.91
CA PRO A 98 3.53 -5.75 -6.85
C PRO A 98 2.21 -6.25 -6.29
N GLY A 99 2.03 -6.13 -4.96
CA GLY A 99 0.81 -6.55 -4.26
C GLY A 99 0.68 -8.07 -4.05
N GLU A 100 1.49 -8.89 -4.71
CA GLU A 100 1.51 -10.34 -4.53
C GLU A 100 2.76 -10.81 -3.77
N LEU A 101 2.57 -11.78 -2.86
CA LEU A 101 3.64 -12.42 -2.10
C LEU A 101 4.67 -13.08 -3.03
N SER A 102 5.97 -12.87 -2.83
CA SER A 102 6.99 -13.51 -3.66
C SER A 102 7.25 -14.98 -3.31
N VAL A 103 7.98 -15.66 -4.20
CA VAL A 103 8.49 -17.01 -3.96
C VAL A 103 9.56 -17.03 -2.86
N ASP A 104 10.32 -15.95 -2.68
CA ASP A 104 11.30 -15.82 -1.60
C ASP A 104 10.62 -15.75 -0.23
N SER A 105 9.52 -15.00 -0.13
CA SER A 105 8.71 -14.87 1.09
C SER A 105 8.14 -16.20 1.54
N ILE A 106 7.46 -16.95 0.67
CA ILE A 106 6.97 -18.30 1.02
C ILE A 106 8.12 -19.21 1.44
N ARG A 107 9.24 -19.20 0.72
CA ARG A 107 10.42 -20.01 1.07
C ARG A 107 10.98 -19.66 2.45
N ALA A 108 10.96 -18.39 2.84
CA ALA A 108 11.51 -17.92 4.10
C ALA A 108 10.57 -18.07 5.31
N THR A 109 9.25 -17.83 5.15
CA THR A 109 8.31 -17.79 6.29
C THR A 109 7.48 -19.07 6.42
N TRP A 110 7.14 -19.75 5.31
CA TRP A 110 6.31 -20.97 5.36
C TRP A 110 7.14 -22.21 5.72
N LEU A 111 8.35 -22.35 5.18
CA LEU A 111 9.16 -23.56 5.40
C LEU A 111 9.61 -23.74 6.87
N PRO A 112 9.98 -22.70 7.64
CA PRO A 112 10.24 -22.86 9.08
C PRO A 112 8.99 -23.28 9.86
N VAL A 113 7.81 -22.74 9.52
CA VAL A 113 6.53 -23.16 10.12
C VAL A 113 6.26 -24.63 9.81
N PHE A 114 6.38 -25.03 8.55
CA PHE A 114 6.24 -26.41 8.09
C PHE A 114 7.18 -27.37 8.87
N ASN A 115 8.45 -26.99 9.02
CA ASN A 115 9.45 -27.76 9.77
C ASN A 115 9.17 -27.86 11.28
N LYS A 116 8.40 -26.93 11.86
CA LYS A 116 7.94 -27.07 13.26
C LYS A 116 6.97 -28.24 13.42
N PHE A 117 6.13 -28.54 12.44
CA PHE A 117 5.12 -29.62 12.51
C PHE A 117 5.56 -31.00 12.01
N MET A 118 6.64 -31.11 11.20
CA MET A 118 7.13 -32.42 10.72
C MET A 118 8.12 -33.12 11.68
N LEU A 119 8.24 -34.45 11.51
CA LEU A 119 9.11 -35.37 12.26
C LEU A 119 9.93 -36.27 11.30
N ALA A 120 10.84 -35.70 10.50
CA ALA A 120 11.72 -36.47 9.61
C ALA A 120 13.03 -35.72 9.27
N SER A 121 13.97 -36.44 8.64
CA SER A 121 15.32 -35.99 8.26
C SER A 121 15.37 -34.96 7.14
N ASP A 122 14.38 -34.95 6.26
CA ASP A 122 14.36 -34.15 5.04
C ASP A 122 13.33 -33.03 5.16
N SER A 123 13.76 -31.80 4.85
CA SER A 123 12.88 -30.62 4.80
C SER A 123 12.37 -30.37 3.38
N PRO A 124 11.21 -29.72 3.19
CA PRO A 124 10.83 -29.17 1.88
C PRO A 124 11.88 -28.18 1.34
N GLU A 125 12.17 -28.26 0.04
CA GLU A 125 13.03 -27.31 -0.69
C GLU A 125 12.19 -26.50 -1.69
N ILE A 126 12.35 -25.17 -1.69
CA ILE A 126 11.89 -24.28 -2.76
C ILE A 126 13.12 -23.66 -3.43
N LYS A 127 13.32 -23.99 -4.71
CA LYS A 127 14.51 -23.61 -5.47
C LYS A 127 14.13 -22.77 -6.69
N ILE A 128 14.46 -21.48 -6.63
CA ILE A 128 14.31 -20.55 -7.76
C ILE A 128 15.44 -20.83 -8.77
N VAL A 129 15.09 -21.39 -9.92
CA VAL A 129 16.02 -21.68 -11.02
C VAL A 129 16.15 -20.46 -11.94
N ALA A 130 15.02 -19.83 -12.25
CA ALA A 130 14.94 -18.55 -12.96
C ALA A 130 13.91 -17.63 -12.28
N ARG A 131 14.17 -16.32 -12.27
CA ARG A 131 13.17 -15.30 -11.90
C ARG A 131 12.38 -14.86 -13.12
N GLY A 132 11.17 -14.39 -12.91
CA GLY A 132 10.34 -13.78 -13.95
C GLY A 132 9.40 -12.75 -13.35
N TYR A 133 9.63 -11.47 -13.65
CA TYR A 133 8.77 -10.39 -13.19
C TYR A 133 7.55 -10.23 -14.12
N LYS A 134 6.43 -9.74 -13.59
CA LYS A 134 5.27 -9.28 -14.39
C LYS A 134 5.71 -8.14 -15.35
N PRO A 135 5.22 -8.06 -16.60
CA PRO A 135 4.11 -8.80 -17.19
C PRO A 135 4.47 -10.18 -17.79
N ASP A 136 5.62 -10.34 -18.42
CA ASP A 136 5.91 -11.47 -19.32
C ASP A 136 6.38 -12.76 -18.60
N GLY A 137 6.61 -12.71 -17.29
CA GLY A 137 7.00 -13.86 -16.47
C GLY A 137 8.31 -14.52 -16.90
N GLY A 138 8.25 -15.82 -17.22
CA GLY A 138 9.41 -16.64 -17.63
C GLY A 138 10.27 -17.17 -16.48
N GLY A 139 9.81 -17.03 -15.23
CA GLY A 139 10.44 -17.64 -14.07
C GLY A 139 10.24 -19.15 -14.00
N CYS A 140 11.06 -19.83 -13.21
CA CYS A 140 11.03 -21.27 -13.03
C CYS A 140 11.42 -21.63 -11.60
N VAL A 141 10.54 -22.35 -10.90
CA VAL A 141 10.72 -22.77 -9.50
C VAL A 141 10.56 -24.28 -9.41
N LEU A 142 11.42 -24.92 -8.62
CA LEU A 142 11.29 -26.32 -8.24
C LEU A 142 10.83 -26.40 -6.78
N LEU A 143 9.74 -27.12 -6.54
CA LEU A 143 9.22 -27.47 -5.22
C LEU A 143 9.44 -28.97 -5.00
N THR A 144 10.21 -29.30 -3.96
CA THR A 144 10.42 -30.68 -3.49
C THR A 144 9.87 -30.78 -2.06
N VAL A 145 8.91 -31.68 -1.81
CA VAL A 145 8.32 -31.86 -0.47
C VAL A 145 8.20 -33.34 -0.11
N PRO A 146 8.74 -33.79 1.04
CA PRO A 146 8.57 -35.14 1.53
C PRO A 146 7.15 -35.37 2.10
N ILE A 147 6.75 -36.63 2.16
CA ILE A 147 5.49 -37.04 2.79
C ILE A 147 5.64 -37.11 4.30
N ALA A 148 4.65 -36.63 5.06
CA ALA A 148 4.54 -36.91 6.49
C ALA A 148 3.65 -38.14 6.71
N ARG A 149 4.03 -38.98 7.68
CA ARG A 149 3.11 -40.01 8.21
C ARG A 149 2.18 -39.43 9.27
N THR A 150 2.67 -38.45 10.02
CA THR A 150 1.97 -37.70 11.07
C THR A 150 2.57 -36.29 11.16
N LEU A 151 1.75 -35.32 11.56
CA LEU A 151 2.22 -34.02 12.05
C LEU A 151 2.26 -34.05 13.59
N ARG A 152 3.28 -33.42 14.19
CA ARG A 152 3.36 -33.27 15.65
C ARG A 152 2.66 -32.00 16.12
N PRO A 153 1.94 -32.05 17.25
CA PRO A 153 1.53 -30.85 17.98
C PRO A 153 2.71 -29.94 18.32
N VAL A 154 2.46 -28.63 18.37
CA VAL A 154 3.49 -27.61 18.64
C VAL A 154 3.06 -26.66 19.76
N GLN A 155 4.06 -26.07 20.44
CA GLN A 155 3.89 -25.14 21.56
C GLN A 155 4.76 -23.90 21.34
N CYS A 156 4.33 -23.01 20.43
CA CYS A 156 5.08 -21.82 20.04
C CYS A 156 4.57 -20.57 20.78
N LYS A 157 5.06 -20.36 22.00
CA LYS A 157 4.64 -19.26 22.89
C LYS A 157 5.69 -18.14 23.02
N THR A 158 6.96 -18.41 22.71
CA THR A 158 8.08 -17.48 22.81
C THR A 158 8.46 -16.91 21.44
N MET A 159 8.39 -15.59 21.29
CA MET A 159 8.77 -14.90 20.04
C MET A 159 10.28 -14.69 19.89
N GLY A 160 10.99 -14.55 21.01
CA GLY A 160 12.42 -14.22 21.04
C GLY A 160 12.74 -12.74 20.81
N LYS A 161 14.03 -12.42 20.79
CA LYS A 161 14.54 -11.12 20.33
C LYS A 161 15.03 -11.26 18.89
N ILE A 162 14.90 -10.20 18.08
CA ILE A 162 15.54 -10.16 16.75
C ILE A 162 17.06 -10.29 16.96
N CYS A 163 17.68 -11.26 16.30
CA CYS A 163 19.11 -11.52 16.45
C CYS A 163 19.93 -11.02 15.24
N LYS A 164 19.33 -11.01 14.04
CA LYS A 164 19.97 -10.58 12.78
C LYS A 164 18.93 -10.28 11.70
N ILE A 165 19.31 -9.46 10.71
CA ILE A 165 18.53 -9.25 9.48
C ILE A 165 19.33 -9.77 8.28
N ARG A 166 18.66 -10.52 7.41
CA ARG A 166 19.18 -11.04 6.14
C ARG A 166 18.33 -10.56 4.98
N GLY A 167 18.84 -10.62 3.75
CA GLY A 167 18.05 -10.23 2.58
C GLY A 167 18.66 -10.60 1.24
N ILE A 168 17.85 -10.42 0.20
CA ILE A 168 18.19 -10.66 -1.22
C ILE A 168 17.68 -9.47 -2.03
N ALA A 169 18.60 -8.70 -2.59
CA ALA A 169 18.34 -7.72 -3.64
C ALA A 169 18.27 -8.46 -4.99
N SER A 170 17.06 -8.75 -5.46
CA SER A 170 16.80 -9.48 -6.70
C SER A 170 16.80 -8.53 -7.90
N VAL A 171 17.54 -8.87 -8.97
CA VAL A 171 17.70 -8.01 -10.15
C VAL A 171 17.75 -8.84 -11.43
N SER A 172 16.76 -8.70 -12.32
CA SER A 172 16.72 -9.39 -13.62
C SER A 172 16.74 -8.41 -14.79
N LYS A 173 17.63 -8.67 -15.75
CA LYS A 173 17.83 -7.91 -17.02
C LYS A 173 18.13 -6.41 -16.88
N VAL A 174 18.36 -5.89 -15.67
CA VAL A 174 18.80 -4.49 -15.44
C VAL A 174 20.16 -4.42 -14.73
N SER A 175 20.71 -3.22 -14.59
CA SER A 175 22.05 -2.97 -14.03
C SER A 175 22.18 -3.47 -12.59
N PRO A 176 23.31 -4.12 -12.20
CA PRO A 176 23.52 -4.53 -10.82
C PRO A 176 23.70 -3.34 -9.86
N SER A 177 24.00 -2.13 -10.37
CA SER A 177 24.04 -0.91 -9.54
C SER A 177 22.69 -0.59 -8.88
N ILE A 178 21.57 -1.08 -9.43
CA ILE A 178 20.24 -0.98 -8.82
C ILE A 178 20.17 -1.79 -7.51
N ALA A 179 20.80 -2.97 -7.45
CA ALA A 179 20.85 -3.77 -6.23
C ALA A 179 21.55 -3.03 -5.09
N HIS A 180 22.70 -2.41 -5.37
CA HIS A 180 23.46 -1.67 -4.38
C HIS A 180 22.72 -0.44 -3.84
N ARG A 181 21.93 0.24 -4.68
CA ARG A 181 21.06 1.36 -4.28
C ARG A 181 19.93 0.91 -3.34
N MET A 182 19.23 -0.19 -3.67
CA MET A 182 18.24 -0.80 -2.76
C MET A 182 18.86 -1.20 -1.42
N ILE A 183 20.07 -1.79 -1.45
CA ILE A 183 20.78 -2.26 -0.26
C ILE A 183 21.13 -1.11 0.68
N GLU A 184 21.65 0.01 0.17
CA GLU A 184 22.08 1.10 1.05
C GLU A 184 20.91 1.85 1.67
N ALA A 185 19.86 2.17 0.91
CA ALA A 185 18.64 2.80 1.46
C ALA A 185 17.95 1.91 2.52
N SER A 186 17.93 0.59 2.31
CA SER A 186 17.44 -0.37 3.30
C SER A 186 18.32 -0.41 4.56
N LYS A 187 19.64 -0.44 4.40
CA LYS A 187 20.60 -0.41 5.52
C LYS A 187 20.55 0.90 6.30
N GLU A 188 20.38 2.03 5.64
CA GLU A 188 20.21 3.35 6.25
C GLU A 188 18.97 3.35 7.15
N THR A 189 17.83 2.90 6.62
CA THR A 189 16.56 2.75 7.37
C THR A 189 16.71 1.83 8.59
N LEU A 190 17.45 0.73 8.47
CA LEU A 190 17.63 -0.26 9.54
C LEU A 190 18.77 0.05 10.54
N ARG A 191 19.65 1.01 10.21
CA ARG A 191 20.90 1.32 10.95
C ARG A 191 20.69 1.62 12.42
N ASN A 192 19.57 2.27 12.74
CA ASN A 192 19.23 2.72 14.09
C ASN A 192 18.67 1.59 14.98
N TYR A 193 18.39 0.41 14.42
CA TYR A 193 17.74 -0.70 15.13
C TYR A 193 18.67 -1.89 15.37
N ILE A 194 19.49 -2.28 14.40
CA ILE A 194 20.37 -3.45 14.49
C ILE A 194 21.59 -3.33 13.58
N ALA A 195 22.76 -3.78 14.05
CA ALA A 195 24.01 -3.72 13.29
C ALA A 195 24.20 -4.91 12.32
N ASP A 196 23.69 -6.10 12.64
CA ASP A 196 23.83 -7.30 11.80
C ASP A 196 22.78 -7.34 10.66
N VAL A 197 22.94 -6.43 9.69
CA VAL A 197 22.12 -6.35 8.47
C VAL A 197 22.95 -6.78 7.25
N TYR A 198 22.73 -8.01 6.76
CA TYR A 198 23.47 -8.57 5.62
C TYR A 198 22.55 -8.93 4.45
N ILE A 199 22.60 -8.12 3.40
CA ILE A 199 21.78 -8.27 2.19
C ILE A 199 22.69 -8.72 1.03
N THR A 200 22.29 -9.77 0.33
CA THR A 200 22.99 -10.34 -0.84
C THR A 200 22.41 -9.81 -2.15
N VAL A 201 23.15 -9.95 -3.27
CA VAL A 201 22.68 -9.57 -4.61
C VAL A 201 22.41 -10.83 -5.44
N ASP A 202 21.19 -10.99 -5.93
CA ASP A 202 20.78 -12.07 -6.83
C ASP A 202 20.54 -11.51 -8.25
N GLN A 203 21.63 -11.29 -9.00
CA GLN A 203 21.53 -10.83 -10.38
C GLN A 203 21.30 -11.99 -11.36
N ARG A 204 20.27 -11.86 -12.20
CA ARG A 204 19.95 -12.81 -13.27
C ARG A 204 19.98 -12.17 -14.67
N LYS A 205 20.49 -12.92 -15.64
CA LYS A 205 20.68 -12.54 -17.05
C LYS A 205 20.29 -13.70 -17.97
N GLY A 206 20.01 -13.40 -19.23
CA GLY A 206 19.52 -14.40 -20.19
C GLY A 206 18.24 -15.08 -19.71
N ALA A 207 18.08 -16.37 -20.03
CA ALA A 207 16.91 -17.17 -19.63
C ALA A 207 16.74 -17.31 -18.10
N ALA A 208 17.80 -17.16 -17.30
CA ALA A 208 17.70 -17.22 -15.84
C ALA A 208 17.03 -15.97 -15.22
N GLY A 209 16.92 -14.89 -15.99
CA GLY A 209 16.20 -13.65 -15.64
C GLY A 209 14.87 -13.50 -16.39
N GLY A 210 14.26 -14.61 -16.80
CA GLY A 210 12.89 -14.65 -17.33
C GLY A 210 12.68 -13.88 -18.62
N ASN A 211 11.50 -13.28 -18.75
CA ASN A 211 11.09 -12.52 -19.94
C ASN A 211 11.13 -11.00 -19.69
N SER A 212 10.52 -10.50 -18.62
CA SER A 212 10.52 -9.06 -18.27
C SER A 212 11.80 -8.62 -17.54
N PRO A 213 12.23 -7.35 -17.67
CA PRO A 213 13.13 -6.72 -16.70
C PRO A 213 12.40 -6.41 -15.39
N GLY A 214 13.12 -6.45 -14.27
CA GLY A 214 12.58 -6.10 -12.96
C GLY A 214 13.61 -6.17 -11.85
N PHE A 215 13.30 -5.57 -10.70
CA PHE A 215 14.14 -5.55 -9.52
C PHE A 215 13.30 -5.46 -8.24
N GLY A 216 13.80 -6.03 -7.15
CA GLY A 216 13.12 -5.98 -5.85
C GLY A 216 14.09 -6.20 -4.71
N LEU A 217 13.61 -5.90 -3.50
CA LEU A 217 14.32 -6.19 -2.27
C LEU A 217 13.43 -7.04 -1.36
N PHE A 218 13.94 -8.22 -1.02
CA PHE A 218 13.36 -9.13 -0.06
C PHE A 218 14.21 -9.14 1.22
N LEU A 219 13.60 -8.94 2.39
CA LEU A 219 14.27 -8.91 3.69
C LEU A 219 13.63 -9.90 4.66
N THR A 220 14.44 -10.40 5.60
CA THR A 220 14.00 -11.27 6.70
C THR A 220 14.66 -10.89 8.01
N ALA A 221 13.89 -10.86 9.10
CA ALA A 221 14.39 -10.76 10.47
C ALA A 221 14.23 -12.12 11.17
N GLU A 222 15.32 -12.67 11.68
CA GLU A 222 15.32 -13.92 12.45
C GLU A 222 15.39 -13.63 13.95
N THR A 223 14.69 -14.42 14.76
CA THR A 223 14.71 -14.32 16.22
C THR A 223 15.54 -15.42 16.89
N THR A 224 15.88 -15.22 18.16
CA THR A 224 16.52 -16.24 19.00
C THR A 224 15.75 -17.56 19.08
N GLU A 225 14.43 -17.55 18.83
CA GLU A 225 13.54 -18.72 18.88
C GLU A 225 13.30 -19.34 17.49
N GLY A 226 14.04 -18.90 16.45
CA GLY A 226 13.85 -19.36 15.08
C GLY A 226 12.50 -18.94 14.48
N VAL A 227 11.94 -17.81 14.91
CA VAL A 227 10.85 -17.13 14.20
C VAL A 227 11.46 -16.29 13.08
N ILE A 228 10.83 -16.27 11.90
CA ILE A 228 11.25 -15.45 10.76
C ILE A 228 10.07 -14.57 10.34
N TYR A 229 10.31 -13.25 10.33
CA TYR A 229 9.43 -12.26 9.71
C TYR A 229 10.02 -11.82 8.37
N HIS A 230 9.19 -11.37 7.44
CA HIS A 230 9.65 -10.79 6.17
C HIS A 230 9.18 -9.34 5.94
N GLY A 231 9.75 -8.70 4.92
CA GLY A 231 9.23 -7.48 4.31
C GLY A 231 9.80 -7.35 2.90
N GLU A 232 8.98 -6.93 1.93
CA GLU A 232 9.42 -6.91 0.53
C GLU A 232 8.82 -5.79 -0.32
N ALA A 233 9.59 -5.36 -1.32
CA ALA A 233 9.11 -4.41 -2.32
C ALA A 233 9.71 -4.74 -3.70
N VAL A 234 8.97 -4.45 -4.76
CA VAL A 234 9.31 -4.82 -6.14
C VAL A 234 8.95 -3.70 -7.11
N SER A 235 9.74 -3.55 -8.17
CA SER A 235 9.56 -2.58 -9.23
C SER A 235 8.24 -2.81 -9.96
N LYS A 236 7.55 -1.72 -10.34
CA LYS A 236 6.37 -1.79 -11.21
C LYS A 236 6.66 -2.57 -12.51
N PRO A 237 5.70 -3.38 -12.99
CA PRO A 237 5.72 -4.02 -14.30
C PRO A 237 6.08 -3.06 -15.44
N LYS A 238 6.85 -3.57 -16.41
CA LYS A 238 7.22 -2.82 -17.61
C LYS A 238 5.96 -2.48 -18.42
N GLY A 239 5.65 -1.19 -18.54
CA GLY A 239 4.51 -0.67 -19.33
C GLY A 239 3.26 -0.37 -18.51
N GLU A 240 3.28 -0.58 -17.19
CA GLU A 240 2.25 -0.07 -16.28
C GLU A 240 2.28 1.46 -16.22
N GLN A 241 1.12 2.09 -15.98
CA GLN A 241 1.00 3.55 -15.99
C GLN A 241 1.59 4.24 -14.74
N GLY A 242 1.86 5.53 -14.90
CA GLY A 242 2.42 6.39 -13.87
C GLY A 242 3.91 6.16 -13.62
N ASN A 243 4.40 6.73 -12.53
CA ASN A 243 5.84 6.87 -12.31
C ASN A 243 6.52 5.53 -11.95
N PRO A 244 7.72 5.23 -12.50
CA PRO A 244 8.52 4.09 -12.09
C PRO A 244 9.14 4.36 -10.70
N LEU A 245 9.07 3.36 -9.82
CA LEU A 245 9.70 3.43 -8.49
C LEU A 245 11.23 3.46 -8.62
N ILE A 246 11.88 4.32 -7.84
CA ILE A 246 13.35 4.33 -7.76
C ILE A 246 13.85 3.23 -6.81
N PRO A 247 15.08 2.71 -6.99
CA PRO A 247 15.67 1.69 -6.13
C PRO A 247 15.70 2.06 -4.64
N GLU A 248 15.91 3.33 -4.32
CA GLU A 248 15.94 3.83 -2.94
C GLU A 248 14.58 3.67 -2.25
N ASP A 249 13.48 4.06 -2.92
CA ASP A 249 12.11 3.89 -2.42
C ASP A 249 11.79 2.42 -2.16
N ILE A 250 12.22 1.51 -3.05
CA ILE A 250 12.04 0.06 -2.84
C ILE A 250 12.86 -0.43 -1.64
N GLY A 251 14.09 0.08 -1.47
CA GLY A 251 14.92 -0.21 -0.30
C GLY A 251 14.27 0.21 1.02
N TYR A 252 13.69 1.41 1.04
CA TYR A 252 12.94 1.97 2.15
C TYR A 252 11.63 1.20 2.42
N MET A 253 10.80 0.98 1.40
CA MET A 253 9.51 0.28 1.51
C MET A 253 9.66 -1.14 2.06
N ALA A 254 10.64 -1.92 1.58
CA ALA A 254 10.89 -3.26 2.10
C ALA A 254 11.36 -3.24 3.58
N ALA A 255 12.15 -2.23 3.96
CA ALA A 255 12.58 -2.06 5.35
C ALA A 255 11.41 -1.64 6.26
N CYS A 256 10.54 -0.73 5.82
CA CYS A 256 9.32 -0.36 6.54
C CYS A 256 8.38 -1.55 6.75
N GLN A 257 8.08 -2.34 5.70
CA GLN A 257 7.26 -3.54 5.86
C GLN A 257 7.86 -4.55 6.84
N LEU A 258 9.18 -4.75 6.84
CA LEU A 258 9.83 -5.63 7.80
C LEU A 258 9.66 -5.11 9.23
N LEU A 259 9.80 -3.79 9.44
CA LEU A 259 9.56 -3.15 10.74
C LEU A 259 8.09 -3.28 11.17
N ASP A 260 7.12 -3.17 10.25
CA ASP A 260 5.70 -3.39 10.52
C ASP A 260 5.43 -4.85 10.94
N GLN A 261 6.04 -5.84 10.30
CA GLN A 261 5.91 -7.25 10.70
C GLN A 261 6.59 -7.54 12.05
N ILE A 262 7.75 -6.95 12.33
CA ILE A 262 8.41 -7.02 13.64
C ILE A 262 7.53 -6.38 14.73
N PHE A 263 6.86 -5.26 14.43
CA PHE A 263 5.94 -4.61 15.35
C PHE A 263 4.67 -5.42 15.58
N ALA A 264 4.09 -6.05 14.54
CA ALA A 264 2.99 -6.99 14.65
C ALA A 264 3.35 -8.20 15.54
N GLY A 265 4.53 -8.79 15.30
CA GLY A 265 5.15 -9.80 16.14
C GLY A 265 4.41 -11.15 16.22
N GLY A 266 4.69 -11.90 17.30
CA GLY A 266 4.17 -13.25 17.52
C GLY A 266 5.23 -14.33 17.26
N CYS A 267 4.82 -15.55 16.92
CA CYS A 267 5.72 -16.67 16.63
C CYS A 267 5.67 -17.13 15.16
N VAL A 268 4.94 -16.39 14.31
CA VAL A 268 4.69 -16.67 12.89
C VAL A 268 4.44 -15.35 12.15
N ASP A 269 4.97 -15.26 10.93
CA ASP A 269 4.70 -14.18 9.99
C ASP A 269 3.23 -14.13 9.56
N ILE A 270 2.69 -12.94 9.29
CA ILE A 270 1.28 -12.76 8.91
C ILE A 270 0.84 -13.64 7.72
N THR A 271 1.76 -13.90 6.78
CA THR A 271 1.50 -14.71 5.58
C THR A 271 1.41 -16.21 5.88
N ALA A 272 2.18 -16.71 6.85
CA ALA A 272 2.24 -18.13 7.19
C ALA A 272 1.21 -18.55 8.26
N GLN A 273 0.42 -17.61 8.78
CA GLN A 273 -0.67 -17.86 9.75
C GLN A 273 -1.63 -18.97 9.27
N ALA A 274 -2.03 -18.96 8.00
CA ALA A 274 -2.96 -19.92 7.42
C ALA A 274 -2.39 -21.36 7.39
N LEU A 275 -1.10 -21.52 7.08
CA LEU A 275 -0.40 -22.81 7.14
C LEU A 275 -0.34 -23.32 8.58
N ALA A 276 0.01 -22.46 9.53
CA ALA A 276 0.13 -22.82 10.94
C ALA A 276 -1.21 -23.36 11.50
N VAL A 277 -2.33 -22.64 11.31
CA VAL A 277 -3.64 -23.14 11.80
C VAL A 277 -4.10 -24.40 11.04
N THR A 278 -3.81 -24.51 9.74
CA THR A 278 -4.09 -25.73 8.95
C THR A 278 -3.38 -26.95 9.54
N PHE A 279 -2.10 -26.82 9.86
CA PHE A 279 -1.33 -27.92 10.43
C PHE A 279 -1.73 -28.23 11.88
N MET A 280 -2.13 -27.22 12.68
CA MET A 280 -2.72 -27.45 14.00
C MET A 280 -4.00 -28.29 13.94
N THR A 281 -4.88 -28.08 12.95
CA THR A 281 -6.09 -28.89 12.72
C THR A 281 -5.77 -30.32 12.28
N LEU A 282 -4.64 -30.54 11.59
CA LEU A 282 -4.26 -31.83 11.01
C LEU A 282 -3.22 -32.60 11.86
N CYS A 283 -2.93 -32.12 13.06
CA CYS A 283 -2.12 -32.81 14.06
C CYS A 283 -2.87 -33.97 14.72
N GLN A 284 -2.11 -34.82 15.42
CA GLN A 284 -2.70 -35.79 16.37
C GLN A 284 -3.22 -35.07 17.63
N LYS A 285 -3.99 -35.80 18.45
CA LYS A 285 -4.94 -35.28 19.46
C LYS A 285 -4.39 -34.32 20.54
N ASP A 286 -3.08 -34.18 20.72
CA ASP A 286 -2.56 -33.29 21.76
C ASP A 286 -2.72 -31.81 21.37
N VAL A 287 -3.07 -30.98 22.36
CA VAL A 287 -3.33 -29.55 22.17
C VAL A 287 -2.13 -28.83 21.57
N SER A 288 -2.32 -28.25 20.38
CA SER A 288 -1.36 -27.33 19.78
C SER A 288 -1.66 -25.89 20.22
N THR A 289 -0.62 -25.15 20.61
CA THR A 289 -0.73 -23.73 20.96
C THR A 289 0.29 -22.90 20.19
N TYR A 290 -0.15 -21.79 19.61
CA TYR A 290 0.68 -20.93 18.77
C TYR A 290 0.33 -19.45 18.98
N LEU A 291 1.30 -18.65 19.38
CA LEU A 291 1.16 -17.20 19.54
C LEU A 291 1.27 -16.50 18.19
N PHE A 292 0.25 -15.74 17.80
CA PHE A 292 0.20 -14.94 16.57
C PHE A 292 0.31 -13.45 16.94
N GLY A 293 0.76 -12.63 16.00
CA GLY A 293 0.41 -11.21 15.98
C GLY A 293 -1.08 -10.99 15.67
N PRO A 294 -1.48 -9.80 15.19
CA PRO A 294 -2.83 -9.55 14.71
C PRO A 294 -3.27 -10.61 13.66
N PRO A 295 -4.44 -11.24 13.82
CA PRO A 295 -4.90 -12.28 12.89
C PRO A 295 -5.39 -11.64 11.58
N SER A 296 -4.76 -12.00 10.46
CA SER A 296 -5.16 -11.53 9.14
C SER A 296 -6.57 -11.97 8.75
N ALA A 297 -7.27 -11.19 7.93
CA ALA A 297 -8.57 -11.59 7.35
C ALA A 297 -8.50 -12.94 6.59
N TYR A 298 -7.31 -13.26 6.05
CA TYR A 298 -6.98 -14.54 5.42
C TYR A 298 -6.90 -15.71 6.41
N CYS A 299 -6.26 -15.50 7.58
CA CYS A 299 -6.26 -16.46 8.69
C CYS A 299 -7.67 -16.65 9.27
N VAL A 300 -8.43 -15.56 9.44
CA VAL A 300 -9.80 -15.59 9.97
C VAL A 300 -10.75 -16.38 9.06
N HIS A 301 -10.58 -16.29 7.73
CA HIS A 301 -11.22 -17.18 6.77
C HIS A 301 -10.78 -18.64 6.92
N THR A 302 -9.46 -18.85 7.02
CA THR A 302 -8.87 -20.18 7.17
C THR A 302 -9.52 -20.94 8.34
N LEU A 303 -9.59 -20.31 9.51
CA LEU A 303 -10.18 -20.88 10.73
C LEU A 303 -11.66 -21.29 10.56
N ARG A 304 -12.43 -20.56 9.75
CA ARG A 304 -13.85 -20.87 9.49
C ARG A 304 -14.01 -21.97 8.46
N ASN A 305 -13.14 -22.01 7.46
CA ASN A 305 -13.06 -23.12 6.52
C ASN A 305 -12.69 -24.39 7.30
N LEU A 306 -11.67 -24.35 8.17
CA LEU A 306 -11.30 -25.47 9.03
C LEU A 306 -12.47 -25.94 9.90
N LYS A 307 -13.24 -25.02 10.51
CA LYS A 307 -14.49 -25.38 11.22
C LYS A 307 -15.57 -26.00 10.31
N LYS A 308 -15.73 -25.56 9.06
CA LYS A 308 -16.72 -26.16 8.12
C LYS A 308 -16.30 -27.53 7.58
N PHE A 309 -15.00 -27.76 7.34
CA PHE A 309 -14.48 -28.98 6.73
C PHE A 309 -14.13 -30.08 7.75
N PHE A 310 -13.72 -29.70 8.97
CA PHE A 310 -13.22 -30.63 9.99
C PHE A 310 -13.89 -30.49 11.37
N GLU A 311 -14.87 -29.59 11.54
CA GLU A 311 -15.60 -29.30 12.80
C GLU A 311 -14.75 -28.84 14.00
N ILE A 312 -13.43 -28.84 13.86
CA ILE A 312 -12.45 -28.35 14.83
C ILE A 312 -12.61 -26.84 15.08
N THR A 313 -12.39 -26.44 16.34
CA THR A 313 -12.47 -25.04 16.77
C THR A 313 -11.19 -24.59 17.45
N PHE A 314 -11.02 -23.27 17.53
CA PHE A 314 -9.83 -22.65 18.09
C PHE A 314 -10.22 -21.65 19.17
N LYS A 315 -9.57 -21.74 20.34
CA LYS A 315 -9.65 -20.75 21.40
C LYS A 315 -8.62 -19.65 21.13
N MET A 316 -9.07 -18.40 21.21
CA MET A 316 -8.26 -17.19 21.04
C MET A 316 -8.18 -16.46 22.37
N ASP A 317 -7.03 -16.51 23.03
CA ASP A 317 -6.79 -15.73 24.24
C ASP A 317 -5.95 -14.49 23.91
N ASN A 318 -6.32 -13.33 24.44
CA ASN A 318 -5.48 -12.13 24.33
C ASN A 318 -4.20 -12.33 25.15
N TRP A 319 -3.04 -12.21 24.51
CA TRP A 319 -1.74 -12.54 25.11
C TRP A 319 -1.46 -11.77 26.41
N ASN A 320 -1.77 -10.47 26.45
CA ASN A 320 -1.53 -9.62 27.61
C ASN A 320 -2.38 -10.04 28.83
N LYS A 321 -3.51 -10.73 28.62
CA LYS A 321 -4.31 -11.33 29.71
C LYS A 321 -3.77 -12.68 30.18
N VAL A 322 -3.09 -13.43 29.31
CA VAL A 322 -2.49 -14.74 29.65
C VAL A 322 -1.19 -14.57 30.43
N CYS A 323 -0.43 -13.50 30.17
CA CYS A 323 0.86 -13.21 30.82
C CYS A 323 0.76 -12.45 32.16
N GLY A 324 -0.43 -12.36 32.76
CA GLY A 324 -0.72 -11.52 33.93
C GLY A 324 0.34 -11.59 35.05
N ASP A 325 0.68 -10.40 35.57
CA ASP A 325 1.53 -10.12 36.74
C ASP A 325 2.89 -10.83 36.83
N ASN A 326 3.39 -11.38 35.73
CA ASN A 326 4.77 -11.86 35.64
C ASN A 326 5.73 -10.68 35.42
N GLU A 327 6.37 -10.23 36.51
CA GLU A 327 7.26 -9.05 36.56
C GLU A 327 8.33 -9.02 35.45
N THR A 328 8.76 -10.18 34.96
CA THR A 328 9.75 -10.33 33.86
C THR A 328 9.31 -9.74 32.51
N CYS A 329 8.02 -9.43 32.34
CA CYS A 329 7.49 -8.76 31.14
C CYS A 329 7.58 -7.22 31.20
N HIS A 330 7.61 -6.62 32.41
CA HIS A 330 7.55 -5.17 32.60
C HIS A 330 8.89 -4.48 32.28
N GLY A 331 9.12 -4.23 30.99
CA GLY A 331 10.28 -3.47 30.49
C GLY A 331 10.69 -3.80 29.06
N GLN A 332 10.18 -4.88 28.48
CA GLN A 332 10.47 -5.23 27.08
C GLN A 332 9.43 -4.60 26.15
N LYS A 333 9.86 -3.80 25.17
CA LYS A 333 9.01 -3.28 24.10
C LYS A 333 8.68 -4.40 23.11
N LEU A 334 7.65 -5.19 23.40
CA LEU A 334 7.31 -6.41 22.67
C LEU A 334 6.57 -6.18 21.33
N GLY A 335 6.44 -4.94 20.84
CA GLY A 335 5.57 -4.59 19.70
C GLY A 335 4.10 -4.46 20.09
N SER A 336 3.19 -4.64 19.14
CA SER A 336 1.73 -4.45 19.29
C SER A 336 1.10 -5.25 20.44
N ASP A 337 0.16 -4.65 21.17
CA ASP A 337 -0.66 -5.32 22.19
C ASP A 337 -1.71 -6.28 21.59
N GLU A 338 -1.89 -6.28 20.27
CA GLU A 338 -2.90 -7.11 19.58
C GLU A 338 -2.46 -8.56 19.31
N LYS A 339 -1.54 -9.12 20.11
CA LYS A 339 -1.14 -10.53 20.00
C LYS A 339 -2.21 -11.49 20.53
N VAL A 340 -2.42 -12.59 19.80
CA VAL A 340 -3.43 -13.61 20.10
C VAL A 340 -2.77 -14.96 20.28
N LEU A 341 -3.01 -15.60 21.43
CA LEU A 341 -2.64 -16.98 21.67
C LEU A 341 -3.73 -17.90 21.11
N ILE A 342 -3.42 -18.59 20.01
CA ILE A 342 -4.33 -19.52 19.36
C ILE A 342 -4.09 -20.94 19.89
N THR A 343 -5.15 -21.59 20.37
CA THR A 343 -5.13 -22.97 20.88
C THR A 343 -6.13 -23.81 20.11
N CYS A 344 -5.69 -24.94 19.54
CA CYS A 344 -6.56 -25.88 18.82
C CYS A 344 -7.28 -26.80 19.82
N ILE A 345 -8.59 -26.99 19.67
CA ILE A 345 -9.42 -27.82 20.57
C ILE A 345 -10.12 -28.93 19.77
N ASP A 346 -9.95 -30.18 20.21
CA ASP A 346 -10.73 -31.33 19.74
C ASP A 346 -12.14 -31.31 20.37
N VAL A 347 -13.16 -31.65 19.59
CA VAL A 347 -14.60 -31.59 19.96
C VAL A 347 -14.95 -32.51 21.15
N ASN A 348 -14.03 -33.41 21.50
CA ASN A 348 -14.19 -34.39 22.59
C ASN A 348 -13.92 -33.83 24.00
N GLU A 349 -13.29 -32.66 24.16
CA GLU A 349 -13.13 -32.03 25.48
C GLU A 349 -14.26 -31.04 25.77
N GLN A 350 -15.25 -31.47 26.55
CA GLN A 350 -16.26 -30.58 27.16
C GLN A 350 -15.63 -29.75 28.29
N VAL A 351 -14.79 -28.79 27.93
CA VAL A 351 -14.55 -27.60 28.73
C VAL A 351 -15.80 -26.71 28.62
N ASP A 352 -16.19 -26.01 29.69
CA ASP A 352 -17.25 -24.99 29.65
C ASP A 352 -16.85 -23.83 28.73
N THR A 353 -17.14 -23.98 27.43
CA THR A 353 -16.89 -22.92 26.46
C THR A 353 -17.92 -21.82 26.64
N SER A 354 -17.47 -20.64 27.08
CA SER A 354 -18.09 -19.35 26.74
C SER A 354 -17.92 -19.08 25.23
N GLY A 355 -18.47 -19.96 24.41
CA GLY A 355 -18.37 -19.91 22.96
C GLY A 355 -19.02 -18.64 22.41
N LEU A 356 -18.41 -18.11 21.33
CA LEU A 356 -18.94 -16.95 20.60
C LEU A 356 -20.44 -17.14 20.31
N GLN A 357 -21.23 -16.13 20.66
CA GLN A 357 -22.69 -16.18 20.55
C GLN A 357 -23.13 -16.28 19.08
N ALA A 358 -24.37 -16.71 18.82
CA ALA A 358 -24.90 -16.75 17.45
C ALA A 358 -24.82 -15.39 16.73
N SER A 359 -24.98 -14.28 17.47
CA SER A 359 -24.79 -12.91 16.97
C SER A 359 -23.33 -12.56 16.62
N GLU A 360 -22.36 -13.26 17.19
CA GLU A 360 -20.93 -13.11 16.90
C GLU A 360 -20.53 -13.95 15.68
N TRP A 361 -21.06 -15.17 15.54
CA TRP A 361 -20.84 -15.99 14.35
C TRP A 361 -21.41 -15.36 13.07
N GLU A 362 -22.63 -14.79 13.11
CA GLU A 362 -23.22 -14.15 11.94
C GLU A 362 -22.57 -12.79 11.62
N TRP A 363 -22.16 -12.03 12.64
CA TRP A 363 -21.35 -10.82 12.47
C TRP A 363 -20.03 -11.12 11.77
N LEU A 364 -19.31 -12.10 12.30
CA LEU A 364 -18.07 -12.59 11.72
C LEU A 364 -18.30 -13.02 10.27
N LYS A 365 -19.34 -13.83 9.98
CA LYS A 365 -19.67 -14.33 8.63
C LYS A 365 -19.70 -13.19 7.61
N GLN A 366 -20.51 -12.18 7.83
CA GLN A 366 -20.73 -11.10 6.85
C GLN A 366 -19.51 -10.17 6.68
N LEU A 367 -18.71 -9.96 7.73
CA LEU A 367 -17.43 -9.23 7.62
C LEU A 367 -16.43 -9.92 6.68
N CYS A 368 -16.54 -11.23 6.54
CA CYS A 368 -15.66 -12.04 5.70
C CYS A 368 -16.15 -12.14 4.26
N GLU A 369 -17.46 -12.11 4.04
CA GLU A 369 -18.01 -11.89 2.70
C GLU A 369 -17.45 -10.60 2.08
N LEU A 370 -17.24 -9.53 2.87
CA LEU A 370 -16.65 -8.25 2.45
C LEU A 370 -15.15 -8.22 2.16
N ALA A 371 -14.39 -9.27 2.51
CA ALA A 371 -12.93 -9.26 2.39
C ALA A 371 -12.47 -9.69 0.98
N ASP A 372 -12.73 -8.83 0.00
CA ASP A 372 -12.12 -8.87 -1.33
C ASP A 372 -10.66 -8.38 -1.27
N GLU A 373 -9.83 -8.70 -2.28
CA GLU A 373 -8.36 -8.41 -2.24
C GLU A 373 -8.02 -6.91 -2.22
N GLU A 374 -8.97 -6.01 -2.49
CA GLU A 374 -8.82 -4.55 -2.46
C GLU A 374 -9.19 -3.93 -1.09
N CYS A 375 -9.95 -4.65 -0.25
CA CYS A 375 -10.44 -4.17 1.04
C CYS A 375 -9.37 -4.28 2.14
N TYR A 376 -8.57 -3.22 2.33
CA TYR A 376 -7.63 -3.11 3.46
C TYR A 376 -8.37 -2.92 4.81
N SER A 377 -8.94 -4.00 5.33
CA SER A 377 -9.67 -4.01 6.60
C SER A 377 -8.72 -3.98 7.80
N LYS A 378 -8.73 -2.90 8.60
CA LYS A 378 -8.18 -2.95 9.97
C LYS A 378 -9.25 -3.55 10.89
N VAL A 379 -8.92 -4.66 11.54
CA VAL A 379 -9.83 -5.44 12.38
C VAL A 379 -9.25 -5.49 13.79
N ASN A 380 -10.01 -5.04 14.79
CA ASN A 380 -9.53 -5.05 16.16
C ASN A 380 -9.62 -6.44 16.81
N ASN A 381 -8.84 -6.66 17.88
CA ASN A 381 -8.73 -7.97 18.53
C ASN A 381 -10.00 -8.54 19.20
N SER A 382 -11.11 -7.80 19.28
CA SER A 382 -12.41 -8.34 19.71
C SER A 382 -13.34 -8.68 18.53
N PHE A 383 -12.91 -8.42 17.29
CA PHE A 383 -13.73 -8.37 16.08
C PHE A 383 -14.95 -7.43 16.20
N GLN A 384 -15.01 -6.58 17.22
CA GLN A 384 -16.16 -5.71 17.43
C GLN A 384 -16.09 -4.47 16.56
N ASN A 385 -14.89 -3.94 16.26
CA ASN A 385 -14.72 -2.79 15.38
C ASN A 385 -13.90 -3.20 14.15
N VAL A 386 -14.38 -2.85 12.96
CA VAL A 386 -13.67 -3.02 11.69
C VAL A 386 -13.72 -1.73 10.90
N ALA A 387 -12.57 -1.22 10.47
CA ALA A 387 -12.46 -0.12 9.53
C ALA A 387 -12.16 -0.68 8.14
N LEU A 388 -13.08 -0.46 7.20
CA LEU A 388 -12.93 -0.77 5.78
C LEU A 388 -12.48 0.49 5.05
N ILE A 389 -11.46 0.38 4.21
CA ILE A 389 -10.88 1.50 3.46
C ILE A 389 -11.06 1.22 1.97
N LEU A 390 -11.71 2.14 1.27
CA LEU A 390 -11.86 2.16 -0.18
C LEU A 390 -11.02 3.33 -0.73
N ARG A 391 -10.19 3.07 -1.74
CA ARG A 391 -9.38 4.11 -2.41
C ARG A 391 -9.87 4.27 -3.84
N LEU A 392 -10.22 5.48 -4.23
CA LEU A 392 -10.67 5.86 -5.56
C LEU A 392 -9.73 6.92 -6.15
N ASP A 393 -10.08 7.54 -7.28
CA ASP A 393 -9.20 8.43 -8.02
C ASP A 393 -9.00 9.78 -7.30
N ALA A 394 -10.07 10.36 -6.76
CA ALA A 394 -10.03 11.67 -6.12
C ALA A 394 -9.86 11.61 -4.59
N SER A 395 -10.31 10.53 -3.92
CA SER A 395 -10.17 10.40 -2.47
C SER A 395 -10.07 8.98 -1.90
N SER A 396 -9.79 8.91 -0.59
CA SER A 396 -9.81 7.69 0.21
C SER A 396 -10.95 7.74 1.22
N TYR A 397 -11.86 6.77 1.13
CA TYR A 397 -13.08 6.69 1.92
C TYR A 397 -12.95 5.60 2.99
N VAL A 398 -13.49 5.88 4.18
CA VAL A 398 -13.42 4.98 5.34
C VAL A 398 -14.80 4.68 5.87
N LEU A 399 -15.06 3.42 6.16
CA LEU A 399 -16.30 2.92 6.77
C LEU A 399 -15.94 2.10 8.01
N GLU A 400 -16.19 2.66 9.18
CA GLU A 400 -16.02 1.99 10.46
C GLU A 400 -17.33 1.34 10.91
N LEU A 401 -17.26 0.05 11.23
CA LEU A 401 -18.39 -0.79 11.57
C LEU A 401 -18.18 -1.38 12.97
N ARG A 402 -19.08 -1.08 13.91
CA ARG A 402 -19.04 -1.63 15.28
C ARG A 402 -20.23 -2.56 15.57
N ARG A 403 -19.94 -3.78 16.03
CA ARG A 403 -20.90 -4.84 16.34
C ARG A 403 -21.86 -4.45 17.48
N THR A 404 -23.16 -4.56 17.24
CA THR A 404 -24.17 -4.52 18.31
C THR A 404 -24.46 -5.91 18.87
N LYS A 405 -24.87 -5.99 20.14
CA LYS A 405 -25.10 -7.27 20.85
C LYS A 405 -26.18 -8.15 20.19
N SER A 406 -27.17 -7.51 19.57
CA SER A 406 -28.35 -8.10 18.93
C SER A 406 -28.22 -8.29 17.41
N PHE A 407 -27.01 -8.23 16.85
CA PHE A 407 -26.75 -8.52 15.44
C PHE A 407 -27.22 -9.95 15.04
N PRO A 408 -27.77 -10.19 13.83
CA PRO A 408 -28.08 -9.24 12.74
C PRO A 408 -29.46 -8.57 12.85
N VAL A 409 -30.21 -8.79 13.94
CA VAL A 409 -31.56 -8.21 14.13
C VAL A 409 -31.48 -6.70 14.32
N THR A 410 -30.45 -6.24 15.03
CA THR A 410 -29.99 -4.84 15.02
C THR A 410 -28.73 -4.76 14.16
N GLY A 411 -28.60 -3.73 13.33
CA GLY A 411 -27.38 -3.49 12.56
C GLY A 411 -26.17 -3.12 13.42
N PRO A 412 -24.99 -2.97 12.81
CA PRO A 412 -23.87 -2.32 13.48
C PRO A 412 -24.16 -0.84 13.78
N GLU A 413 -23.39 -0.30 14.70
CA GLU A 413 -23.09 1.13 14.74
C GLU A 413 -22.17 1.44 13.54
N VAL A 414 -22.48 2.49 12.78
CA VAL A 414 -21.77 2.85 11.54
C VAL A 414 -21.23 4.26 11.67
N VAL A 415 -19.94 4.44 11.41
CA VAL A 415 -19.30 5.74 11.21
C VAL A 415 -18.63 5.71 9.84
N SER A 416 -18.67 6.81 9.09
CA SER A 416 -18.02 6.86 7.78
C SER A 416 -17.43 8.23 7.48
N SER A 417 -16.42 8.27 6.61
CA SER A 417 -15.88 9.53 6.07
C SER A 417 -16.89 10.31 5.22
N LEU A 418 -18.02 9.69 4.85
CA LEU A 418 -19.15 10.36 4.21
C LEU A 418 -20.14 11.00 5.21
N GLY A 419 -19.87 10.93 6.52
CA GLY A 419 -20.61 11.67 7.56
C GLY A 419 -22.13 11.61 7.42
N THR A 420 -22.76 12.78 7.22
CA THR A 420 -24.21 12.95 7.06
C THR A 420 -24.76 12.47 5.72
N ALA A 421 -23.93 12.33 4.66
CA ALA A 421 -24.38 11.83 3.36
C ALA A 421 -24.71 10.33 3.40
N PHE A 422 -24.02 9.55 4.23
CA PHE A 422 -24.23 8.10 4.34
C PHE A 422 -25.16 7.70 5.51
N LYS A 423 -26.41 8.19 5.47
CA LYS A 423 -27.47 7.82 6.45
C LYS A 423 -28.03 6.42 6.16
N TYR A 424 -27.34 5.37 6.63
CA TYR A 424 -27.78 3.98 6.47
C TYR A 424 -28.78 3.52 7.55
N SER A 425 -29.97 3.07 7.16
CA SER A 425 -30.93 2.41 8.05
C SER A 425 -30.89 0.88 7.87
N TRP A 426 -30.70 0.14 8.97
CA TRP A 426 -30.59 -1.32 8.92
C TRP A 426 -31.94 -1.99 8.67
N GLN A 427 -32.16 -2.41 7.43
CA GLN A 427 -33.37 -3.10 6.99
C GLN A 427 -33.45 -4.54 7.53
N LYS A 428 -34.67 -5.04 7.69
CA LYS A 428 -34.92 -6.41 8.20
C LYS A 428 -34.44 -7.45 7.18
N GLY A 429 -33.28 -8.06 7.45
CA GLY A 429 -32.60 -8.99 6.52
C GLY A 429 -31.44 -8.35 5.73
N GLY A 430 -31.04 -7.12 6.05
CA GLY A 430 -29.83 -6.51 5.50
C GLY A 430 -28.56 -7.28 5.88
N THR A 431 -27.54 -7.16 5.04
CA THR A 431 -26.20 -7.73 5.25
C THR A 431 -25.11 -6.68 5.20
N LEU A 432 -23.93 -6.95 5.78
CA LEU A 432 -22.79 -6.04 5.63
C LEU A 432 -22.36 -5.87 4.17
N ARG A 433 -22.55 -6.87 3.29
CA ARG A 433 -22.39 -6.72 1.83
C ARG A 433 -23.36 -5.70 1.24
N SER A 434 -24.64 -5.73 1.61
CA SER A 434 -25.61 -4.71 1.15
C SER A 434 -25.31 -3.29 1.67
N LEU A 435 -24.73 -3.18 2.87
CA LEU A 435 -24.30 -1.91 3.47
C LEU A 435 -23.05 -1.35 2.76
N TYR A 436 -22.01 -2.17 2.59
CA TYR A 436 -20.78 -1.79 1.91
C TYR A 436 -21.01 -1.46 0.43
N ASN A 437 -21.79 -2.27 -0.30
CA ASN A 437 -22.06 -1.98 -1.71
C ASN A 437 -22.75 -0.61 -1.88
N ARG A 438 -23.68 -0.25 -0.98
CA ARG A 438 -24.27 1.11 -0.98
C ARG A 438 -23.26 2.19 -0.58
N PHE A 439 -22.37 1.91 0.39
CA PHE A 439 -21.29 2.84 0.74
C PHE A 439 -20.39 3.10 -0.47
N SER A 440 -19.93 2.06 -1.16
CA SER A 440 -19.09 2.17 -2.36
C SER A 440 -19.82 2.86 -3.51
N GLU A 441 -21.12 2.62 -3.72
CA GLU A 441 -21.96 3.35 -4.68
C GLU A 441 -21.97 4.87 -4.38
N HIS A 442 -22.10 5.25 -3.10
CA HIS A 442 -22.08 6.66 -2.70
C HIS A 442 -20.67 7.25 -2.81
N CYS A 443 -19.62 6.49 -2.45
CA CYS A 443 -18.23 6.91 -2.64
C CYS A 443 -17.91 7.15 -4.11
N LEU A 444 -18.29 6.24 -5.01
CA LEU A 444 -18.06 6.38 -6.46
C LEU A 444 -18.77 7.60 -7.05
N ARG A 445 -20.00 7.88 -6.61
CA ARG A 445 -20.74 9.10 -7.03
C ARG A 445 -20.10 10.38 -6.51
N VAL A 446 -19.68 10.40 -5.25
CA VAL A 446 -19.00 11.55 -4.63
C VAL A 446 -17.61 11.77 -5.25
N ASP A 447 -16.83 10.71 -5.47
CA ASP A 447 -15.51 10.77 -6.13
C ASP A 447 -15.63 11.30 -7.56
N LEU A 448 -16.66 10.85 -8.31
CA LEU A 448 -16.97 11.39 -9.64
C LEU A 448 -17.38 12.88 -9.60
N ALA A 449 -18.24 13.27 -8.64
CA ALA A 449 -18.64 14.67 -8.48
C ALA A 449 -17.43 15.58 -8.16
N ILE A 450 -16.55 15.13 -7.27
CA ILE A 450 -15.29 15.82 -6.95
C ILE A 450 -14.41 15.91 -8.19
N LYS A 451 -14.23 14.80 -8.92
CA LYS A 451 -13.39 14.72 -10.11
C LYS A 451 -13.85 15.69 -11.21
N LEU A 452 -15.15 15.76 -11.47
CA LEU A 452 -15.75 16.71 -12.42
C LEU A 452 -15.60 18.16 -11.95
N CYS A 453 -15.64 18.43 -10.64
CA CYS A 453 -15.40 19.77 -10.09
C CYS A 453 -13.90 20.12 -9.96
N SER A 454 -13.01 19.14 -10.06
CA SER A 454 -11.55 19.34 -10.04
C SER A 454 -10.96 19.55 -11.43
N ASP A 455 -11.63 19.05 -12.47
CA ASP A 455 -11.28 19.22 -13.89
C ASP A 455 -11.77 20.59 -14.42
N VAL A 456 -11.38 21.65 -13.70
CA VAL A 456 -11.76 23.05 -13.98
C VAL A 456 -10.61 23.83 -14.60
N ARG A 457 -10.94 24.67 -15.59
CA ARG A 457 -9.99 25.56 -16.27
C ARG A 457 -9.86 26.91 -15.57
N TYR A 458 -8.77 27.61 -15.86
CA TYR A 458 -8.55 29.03 -15.52
C TYR A 458 -9.82 29.87 -15.85
N PRO A 459 -10.27 30.78 -14.97
CA PRO A 459 -9.62 31.30 -13.76
C PRO A 459 -9.88 30.50 -12.46
N PHE A 460 -10.49 29.31 -12.54
CA PHE A 460 -10.90 28.55 -11.36
C PHE A 460 -9.87 27.48 -10.98
N THR A 461 -9.63 27.33 -9.67
CA THR A 461 -8.79 26.27 -9.11
C THR A 461 -9.54 25.53 -7.99
N PHE A 462 -9.45 24.20 -7.96
CA PHE A 462 -10.09 23.39 -6.93
C PHE A 462 -9.29 23.44 -5.62
N VAL A 463 -9.89 23.99 -4.56
CA VAL A 463 -9.24 24.15 -3.25
C VAL A 463 -9.51 22.95 -2.34
N LYS A 464 -10.79 22.61 -2.18
CA LYS A 464 -11.29 21.60 -1.24
C LYS A 464 -12.73 21.23 -1.57
N TRP A 465 -13.14 20.07 -1.05
CA TRP A 465 -14.55 19.70 -0.93
C TRP A 465 -14.86 19.32 0.51
N THR A 466 -16.11 19.55 0.93
CA THR A 466 -16.69 18.97 2.13
C THR A 466 -18.11 18.47 1.79
N ILE A 467 -18.69 17.69 2.68
CA ILE A 467 -20.12 17.34 2.60
C ILE A 467 -20.90 18.47 3.26
N SER A 468 -22.01 18.88 2.66
CA SER A 468 -22.82 19.95 3.24
C SER A 468 -23.43 19.54 4.58
N GLU A 469 -23.34 20.41 5.58
CA GLU A 469 -23.96 20.20 6.89
C GLU A 469 -25.49 20.36 6.80
N ASP A 470 -25.97 21.24 5.92
CA ASP A 470 -27.39 21.52 5.67
C ASP A 470 -28.08 20.45 4.80
N ASP A 471 -27.41 19.98 3.73
CA ASP A 471 -27.98 18.99 2.81
C ASP A 471 -27.02 17.82 2.53
N SER A 472 -27.34 16.68 3.13
CA SER A 472 -26.65 15.40 2.91
C SER A 472 -26.64 14.87 1.46
N THR A 473 -27.46 15.41 0.54
CA THR A 473 -27.42 15.07 -0.90
C THR A 473 -26.45 15.94 -1.69
N CYS A 474 -25.81 16.94 -1.07
CA CYS A 474 -24.86 17.83 -1.74
C CYS A 474 -23.45 17.76 -1.15
N ILE A 475 -22.44 17.90 -2.01
CA ILE A 475 -21.10 18.32 -1.62
C ILE A 475 -20.95 19.82 -1.79
N ALA A 476 -20.27 20.46 -0.83
CA ALA A 476 -19.81 21.84 -0.95
C ALA A 476 -18.39 21.82 -1.51
N VAL A 477 -18.21 22.29 -2.74
CA VAL A 477 -16.90 22.46 -3.37
C VAL A 477 -16.51 23.93 -3.30
N THR A 478 -15.30 24.21 -2.82
CA THR A 478 -14.70 25.54 -2.90
C THR A 478 -13.76 25.58 -4.09
N LEU A 479 -14.10 26.38 -5.09
CA LEU A 479 -13.19 26.80 -6.14
C LEU A 479 -12.67 28.20 -5.81
N PHE A 480 -11.37 28.44 -5.95
CA PHE A 480 -10.83 29.80 -5.89
C PHE A 480 -10.81 30.36 -7.31
N CYS A 481 -11.55 31.45 -7.51
CA CYS A 481 -11.53 32.22 -8.75
C CYS A 481 -10.47 33.30 -8.59
N GLU A 482 -9.37 33.15 -9.31
CA GLU A 482 -8.41 34.22 -9.50
C GLU A 482 -8.48 34.66 -10.96
N GLU A 483 -9.46 35.53 -11.26
CA GLU A 483 -9.30 36.44 -12.39
C GLU A 483 -8.17 37.41 -12.03
N TRP A 484 -6.94 36.90 -12.11
CA TRP A 484 -5.71 37.68 -12.18
C TRP A 484 -5.86 38.69 -13.29
N HIS A 485 -6.46 38.25 -14.40
CA HIS A 485 -6.85 39.08 -15.52
C HIS A 485 -7.98 40.07 -15.23
N ALA A 486 -8.61 40.07 -14.04
CA ALA A 486 -9.51 41.12 -13.58
C ALA A 486 -9.07 41.90 -12.31
N ARG A 487 -8.01 41.49 -11.61
CA ARG A 487 -7.72 41.88 -10.20
C ARG A 487 -8.87 41.54 -9.24
N LYS A 488 -9.68 40.54 -9.60
CA LYS A 488 -10.74 39.97 -8.76
C LYS A 488 -10.26 38.61 -8.24
N SER A 489 -10.20 38.47 -6.93
CA SER A 489 -10.00 37.20 -6.24
C SER A 489 -11.22 36.91 -5.36
N PHE A 490 -11.88 35.79 -5.58
CA PHE A 490 -13.02 35.39 -4.76
C PHE A 490 -13.15 33.86 -4.66
N GLU A 491 -13.62 33.37 -3.52
CA GLU A 491 -14.02 31.97 -3.39
C GLU A 491 -15.41 31.80 -4.02
N LEU A 492 -15.52 30.88 -4.97
CA LEU A 492 -16.78 30.40 -5.54
C LEU A 492 -17.17 29.11 -4.81
N PHE A 493 -18.33 29.12 -4.17
CA PHE A 493 -18.86 27.97 -3.45
C PHE A 493 -19.93 27.31 -4.32
N LEU A 494 -19.65 26.08 -4.77
CA LEU A 494 -20.57 25.24 -5.53
C LEU A 494 -21.23 24.25 -4.58
N LEU A 495 -22.57 24.24 -4.53
CA LEU A 495 -23.34 23.19 -3.88
C LEU A 495 -23.79 22.19 -4.95
N VAL A 496 -23.04 21.10 -5.09
CA VAL A 496 -23.20 20.12 -6.17
C VAL A 496 -23.93 18.89 -5.66
N ASP A 497 -25.00 18.51 -6.35
CA ASP A 497 -25.74 17.27 -6.07
C ASP A 497 -24.90 16.07 -6.50
N TRP A 498 -24.46 15.25 -5.54
CA TRP A 498 -23.66 14.07 -5.85
C TRP A 498 -24.50 12.88 -6.35
N LEU A 499 -25.84 12.95 -6.28
CA LEU A 499 -26.72 11.94 -6.91
C LEU A 499 -26.77 12.12 -8.43
N GLU A 500 -26.71 13.37 -8.90
CA GLU A 500 -26.69 13.74 -10.33
C GLU A 500 -25.41 14.55 -10.66
N PRO A 501 -24.21 13.94 -10.60
CA PRO A 501 -22.92 14.67 -10.66
C PRO A 501 -22.62 15.34 -12.01
N ASN A 502 -23.44 15.08 -13.05
CA ASN A 502 -23.37 15.74 -14.35
C ASN A 502 -24.38 16.91 -14.49
N ALA A 503 -25.21 17.18 -13.47
CA ALA A 503 -26.16 18.28 -13.45
C ALA A 503 -25.46 19.60 -13.05
N PHE A 504 -26.11 20.72 -13.34
CA PHE A 504 -25.61 22.03 -12.91
C PHE A 504 -25.67 22.15 -11.37
N PRO A 505 -24.69 22.82 -10.71
CA PRO A 505 -24.72 23.00 -9.26
C PRO A 505 -26.03 23.62 -8.77
N ARG A 506 -26.65 23.04 -7.73
CA ARG A 506 -27.95 23.48 -7.20
C ARG A 506 -27.91 24.92 -6.66
N VAL A 507 -26.76 25.32 -6.12
CA VAL A 507 -26.47 26.69 -5.67
C VAL A 507 -25.05 27.05 -6.06
N ILE A 508 -24.86 28.29 -6.52
CA ILE A 508 -23.56 28.93 -6.72
C ILE A 508 -23.56 30.23 -5.93
N THR A 509 -22.62 30.38 -4.99
CA THR A 509 -22.38 31.65 -4.29
C THR A 509 -20.92 32.07 -4.40
N SER A 510 -20.64 33.33 -4.09
CA SER A 510 -19.31 33.94 -4.16
C SER A 510 -19.03 34.69 -2.86
N SER A 511 -17.76 34.75 -2.44
CA SER A 511 -17.31 35.66 -1.37
C SER A 511 -17.43 37.15 -1.73
N ALA A 512 -17.66 37.46 -3.02
CA ALA A 512 -17.97 38.78 -3.56
C ALA A 512 -19.21 38.68 -4.51
N PRO A 513 -20.44 38.86 -4.00
CA PRO A 513 -21.67 38.63 -4.76
C PRO A 513 -21.87 39.52 -5.98
N GLU A 514 -21.30 40.73 -6.01
CA GLU A 514 -21.40 41.67 -7.14
C GLU A 514 -20.88 41.08 -8.48
N TYR A 515 -19.99 40.08 -8.42
CA TYR A 515 -19.49 39.41 -9.62
C TYR A 515 -20.44 38.34 -10.18
N LEU A 516 -21.53 38.01 -9.47
CA LEU A 516 -22.57 37.09 -9.94
C LEU A 516 -23.83 37.80 -10.48
N GLU A 517 -24.02 39.11 -10.21
CA GLU A 517 -25.26 39.85 -10.54
C GLU A 517 -25.66 39.86 -12.04
N ASN A 518 -24.72 39.57 -12.94
CA ASN A 518 -24.94 39.58 -14.40
C ASN A 518 -24.87 38.19 -15.06
N LEU A 519 -24.69 37.12 -14.29
CA LEU A 519 -24.64 35.74 -14.79
C LEU A 519 -26.05 35.14 -14.92
N ARG A 520 -26.49 34.87 -16.16
CA ARG A 520 -27.73 34.12 -16.43
C ARG A 520 -27.53 32.62 -16.19
N LEU A 521 -27.62 32.21 -14.93
CA LEU A 521 -27.62 30.79 -14.55
C LEU A 521 -28.79 30.02 -15.21
N ASP A 522 -29.89 30.72 -15.48
CA ASP A 522 -31.10 30.22 -16.16
C ASP A 522 -30.87 29.73 -17.61
N GLU A 523 -29.75 30.09 -18.24
CA GLU A 523 -29.44 29.81 -19.65
C GLU A 523 -28.23 28.87 -19.84
N TRP A 524 -27.96 27.98 -18.87
CA TRP A 524 -26.85 27.03 -18.94
C TRP A 524 -27.00 25.98 -20.05
N ASP A 525 -26.33 26.22 -21.17
CA ASP A 525 -26.02 25.22 -22.21
C ASP A 525 -24.55 24.78 -22.04
N SER A 526 -24.32 23.47 -21.99
CA SER A 526 -23.04 22.78 -21.74
C SER A 526 -21.96 22.96 -22.83
N SER A 527 -22.01 24.03 -23.64
CA SER A 527 -21.25 24.16 -24.90
C SER A 527 -20.49 25.48 -25.11
N ARG A 528 -20.40 26.38 -24.11
CA ARG A 528 -19.73 27.70 -24.22
C ARG A 528 -18.99 28.16 -22.95
N GLU A 529 -17.99 29.04 -23.13
CA GLU A 529 -17.13 29.62 -22.08
C GLU A 529 -17.13 31.17 -22.10
N MET A 530 -16.55 31.83 -21.07
CA MET A 530 -16.71 33.28 -20.77
C MET A 530 -15.48 33.89 -20.04
N THR A 531 -15.21 35.21 -20.15
CA THR A 531 -13.94 35.90 -19.74
C THR A 531 -14.06 37.42 -19.43
N LEU A 532 -13.32 38.01 -18.45
CA LEU A 532 -13.29 39.49 -18.13
C LEU A 532 -11.90 40.09 -17.68
N GLU A 533 -11.79 41.44 -17.51
CA GLU A 533 -10.50 42.24 -17.51
C GLU A 533 -10.14 43.20 -16.30
N LYS A 534 -8.89 43.79 -16.27
CA LYS A 534 -7.85 43.93 -15.16
C LYS A 534 -7.56 45.31 -14.49
N SER A 535 -6.91 45.33 -13.29
CA SER A 535 -5.72 46.22 -12.92
C SER A 535 -5.22 46.25 -11.42
N GLY A 536 -3.89 46.17 -11.14
CA GLY A 536 -3.15 46.90 -10.03
C GLY A 536 -2.38 46.19 -8.85
N ASN A 537 -1.53 46.93 -8.10
CA ASN A 537 -0.43 46.51 -7.14
C ASN A 537 -0.81 46.53 -5.59
N GLU A 538 0.03 46.53 -4.50
CA GLU A 538 1.50 46.78 -4.17
C GLU A 538 2.02 46.22 -2.77
N THR A 539 3.15 46.67 -2.15
CA THR A 539 4.01 45.94 -1.11
C THR A 539 4.80 46.75 0.00
N VAL A 540 5.39 46.11 1.07
CA VAL A 540 6.69 46.43 1.82
C VAL A 540 7.05 45.43 3.01
N SER A 541 8.29 45.39 3.60
CA SER A 541 8.90 44.20 4.33
C SER A 541 10.05 44.42 5.43
N VAL A 542 10.86 43.36 5.76
CA VAL A 542 12.10 43.20 6.67
C VAL A 542 11.83 42.65 8.11
N GLY A 543 12.66 41.87 8.88
CA GLY A 543 14.02 41.21 8.89
C GLY A 543 14.27 40.52 10.30
N HIS A 544 15.38 39.86 10.78
CA HIS A 544 16.73 39.37 10.35
C HIS A 544 17.27 38.23 11.33
N LEU A 545 18.59 37.88 11.43
CA LEU A 545 19.17 36.64 12.09
C LEU A 545 20.74 36.66 12.26
N ASP A 546 21.40 35.56 12.71
CA ASP A 546 22.87 35.19 12.63
C ASP A 546 23.07 33.67 12.99
N GLU A 547 24.19 32.90 12.98
CA GLU A 547 25.63 32.93 12.57
C GLU A 547 26.13 31.45 12.33
N ALA A 548 27.19 31.13 11.53
CA ALA A 548 27.77 29.76 11.34
C ALA A 548 29.14 29.69 10.59
N GLU A 549 29.59 28.46 10.18
CA GLU A 549 30.88 28.15 9.49
C GLU A 549 31.29 29.14 8.37
N SER A 550 32.50 29.71 8.44
CA SER A 550 32.85 30.95 7.76
C SER A 550 33.24 30.84 6.28
N ILE A 551 32.23 30.75 5.42
CA ILE A 551 32.33 31.10 3.99
C ILE A 551 32.55 32.63 3.89
N ILE A 552 33.68 33.05 3.31
CA ILE A 552 34.01 34.48 3.19
C ILE A 552 33.48 35.02 1.86
N PHE A 553 32.30 35.63 1.91
CA PHE A 553 31.76 36.44 0.81
C PHE A 553 32.39 37.83 0.85
N THR A 554 33.10 38.21 -0.21
CA THR A 554 33.62 39.57 -0.35
C THR A 554 32.63 40.44 -1.11
N ASN A 555 32.13 41.50 -0.47
CA ASN A 555 31.33 42.53 -1.13
C ASN A 555 32.20 43.28 -2.15
N GLY A 556 32.17 42.81 -3.40
CA GLY A 556 32.51 43.64 -4.56
C GLY A 556 31.51 44.80 -4.70
N PRO A 557 31.67 45.67 -5.72
CA PRO A 557 30.65 46.67 -6.02
C PRO A 557 29.33 45.94 -6.27
N MET A 558 28.28 46.27 -5.50
CA MET A 558 26.95 45.67 -5.68
C MET A 558 26.45 45.98 -7.08
N SER A 559 26.53 44.99 -7.96
CA SER A 559 25.63 44.92 -9.10
C SER A 559 24.28 44.49 -8.57
N ASP A 560 23.31 45.41 -8.54
CA ASP A 560 21.89 45.14 -8.24
C ASP A 560 21.20 44.32 -9.36
N ASN A 561 21.96 43.42 -9.98
CA ASN A 561 21.52 42.48 -10.99
C ASN A 561 20.82 41.32 -10.27
N ASP A 562 19.52 41.46 -10.07
CA ASP A 562 18.64 40.38 -9.66
C ASP A 562 18.39 39.44 -10.85
N PHE A 563 18.89 38.22 -10.75
CA PHE A 563 18.76 37.18 -11.77
C PHE A 563 17.61 36.20 -11.47
N THR A 564 16.68 36.55 -10.56
CA THR A 564 15.50 35.74 -10.17
C THR A 564 14.79 35.08 -11.37
N ASN A 565 14.61 35.79 -12.47
CA ASN A 565 13.93 35.27 -13.66
C ASN A 565 14.83 34.57 -14.71
N GLU A 566 16.16 34.57 -14.53
CA GLU A 566 17.12 34.01 -15.49
C GLU A 566 17.66 32.62 -15.11
N PHE A 567 17.33 32.11 -13.90
CA PHE A 567 17.82 30.82 -13.43
C PHE A 567 16.83 29.68 -13.71
N HIS A 568 17.30 28.66 -14.44
CA HIS A 568 16.51 27.48 -14.81
C HIS A 568 17.16 26.19 -14.28
N SER A 569 16.45 25.47 -13.41
CA SER A 569 16.83 24.13 -12.94
C SER A 569 16.14 23.07 -13.80
N LEU A 570 16.92 22.44 -14.68
CA LEU A 570 16.44 21.44 -15.64
C LEU A 570 16.60 20.01 -15.08
N PRO A 571 15.66 19.08 -15.37
CA PRO A 571 15.69 17.70 -14.88
C PRO A 571 16.64 16.83 -15.72
N CYS A 572 17.87 17.29 -15.94
CA CYS A 572 18.86 16.66 -16.79
C CYS A 572 20.22 16.52 -16.10
N ARG A 573 20.96 15.46 -16.44
CA ARG A 573 22.33 15.26 -15.96
C ARG A 573 23.32 15.87 -16.95
N ILE A 574 24.27 16.66 -16.44
CA ILE A 574 25.43 17.11 -17.21
C ILE A 574 26.50 16.01 -17.12
N GLU A 575 26.97 15.53 -18.28
CA GLU A 575 27.99 14.48 -18.40
C GLU A 575 29.27 14.97 -19.11
N TYR A 576 29.29 16.23 -19.56
CA TYR A 576 30.42 16.88 -20.22
C TYR A 576 30.35 18.40 -20.02
N ASP A 577 31.50 19.05 -19.84
CA ASP A 577 31.71 20.44 -19.43
C ASP A 577 32.19 21.36 -20.58
N GLY A 578 31.91 20.97 -21.83
CA GLY A 578 32.20 21.77 -23.03
C GLY A 578 31.04 22.65 -23.53
N PRO A 579 31.27 23.46 -24.58
CA PRO A 579 30.30 24.43 -25.10
C PRO A 579 29.06 23.74 -25.71
N ALA A 580 27.88 24.03 -25.16
CA ALA A 580 26.60 23.50 -25.61
C ALA A 580 25.64 24.60 -26.08
N LYS A 581 24.96 24.39 -27.22
CA LYS A 581 23.97 25.33 -27.77
C LYS A 581 22.60 25.21 -27.06
N VAL A 582 22.56 25.42 -25.75
CA VAL A 582 21.35 25.19 -24.93
C VAL A 582 20.15 25.97 -25.46
N SER A 583 20.31 27.28 -25.71
CA SER A 583 19.25 28.18 -26.21
C SER A 583 18.73 27.85 -27.63
N GLN A 584 19.43 27.04 -28.42
CA GLN A 584 18.89 26.56 -29.71
C GLN A 584 17.88 25.41 -29.52
N TYR A 585 17.95 24.70 -28.38
CA TYR A 585 17.18 23.49 -28.13
C TYR A 585 16.33 23.56 -26.86
N PHE A 586 16.36 24.66 -26.13
CA PHE A 586 15.52 24.99 -24.98
C PHE A 586 14.66 26.18 -25.35
N VAL A 587 13.39 25.93 -25.67
CA VAL A 587 12.41 26.94 -26.06
C VAL A 587 11.37 27.02 -24.95
N THR A 588 11.31 28.15 -24.25
CA THR A 588 10.33 28.43 -23.19
C THR A 588 9.12 29.17 -23.75
N GLU A 589 7.92 28.66 -23.53
CA GLU A 589 6.64 29.22 -23.97
C GLU A 589 5.68 29.21 -22.78
N THR A 590 5.17 30.37 -22.37
CA THR A 590 4.16 30.46 -21.30
C THR A 590 2.78 30.23 -21.90
N LEU A 591 2.07 29.21 -21.44
CA LEU A 591 0.67 28.94 -21.78
C LEU A 591 -0.17 28.96 -20.51
N GLU A 592 -1.21 29.78 -20.48
CA GLU A 592 -2.25 29.75 -19.42
C GLU A 592 -1.66 29.81 -18.00
N ASP A 593 -0.71 30.74 -17.82
CA ASP A 593 0.15 30.96 -16.64
C ASP A 593 1.07 29.79 -16.22
N GLU A 594 0.94 28.58 -16.79
CA GLU A 594 2.00 27.57 -16.75
C GLU A 594 3.17 27.99 -17.65
N LYS A 595 4.36 28.11 -17.08
CA LYS A 595 5.60 28.30 -17.84
C LYS A 595 5.98 26.92 -18.40
N ILE A 596 5.78 26.68 -19.69
CA ILE A 596 6.13 25.42 -20.37
C ILE A 596 7.45 25.59 -21.13
N ALA A 597 8.21 24.52 -21.34
CA ALA A 597 9.38 24.54 -22.20
C ALA A 597 9.55 23.25 -23.00
N THR A 598 10.01 23.38 -24.24
CA THR A 598 10.46 22.25 -25.04
C THR A 598 11.98 22.15 -24.98
N PHE A 599 12.51 21.09 -24.36
CA PHE A 599 13.93 20.75 -24.44
C PHE A 599 14.17 19.58 -25.41
N ARG A 600 14.82 19.86 -26.55
CA ARG A 600 15.11 18.89 -27.63
C ARG A 600 13.87 18.09 -28.10
N GLY A 601 12.71 18.74 -28.16
CA GLY A 601 11.45 18.13 -28.58
C GLY A 601 10.72 17.33 -27.49
N ARG A 602 11.08 17.52 -26.21
CA ARG A 602 10.33 17.02 -25.05
C ARG A 602 9.77 18.16 -24.24
N ILE A 603 8.52 18.03 -23.80
CA ILE A 603 7.83 19.03 -22.98
C ILE A 603 8.36 18.94 -21.54
N LEU A 604 8.45 20.11 -20.91
CA LEU A 604 8.85 20.34 -19.53
C LEU A 604 7.86 21.33 -18.92
N ASN A 605 7.31 20.98 -17.76
CA ASN A 605 6.40 21.85 -17.02
C ASN A 605 7.23 22.60 -15.97
N GLY A 606 7.17 23.93 -16.02
CA GLY A 606 8.00 24.83 -15.23
C GLY A 606 7.20 25.55 -14.15
N ILE A 607 7.60 25.36 -12.90
CA ILE A 607 7.11 26.15 -11.77
C ILE A 607 8.20 27.08 -11.27
N GLU A 608 7.82 28.28 -10.87
CA GLU A 608 8.74 29.21 -10.24
C GLU A 608 8.94 28.81 -8.78
N GLN A 609 10.07 28.15 -8.51
CA GLN A 609 10.44 27.70 -7.18
C GLN A 609 11.04 28.87 -6.40
N GLN A 610 10.20 29.56 -5.64
CA GLN A 610 10.64 30.53 -4.63
C GLN A 610 11.39 29.83 -3.49
N PHE A 611 12.36 30.55 -2.91
CA PHE A 611 12.98 30.19 -1.64
C PHE A 611 12.14 30.73 -0.45
N PRO A 612 12.30 30.19 0.77
CA PRO A 612 11.59 30.68 1.94
C PRO A 612 12.05 32.08 2.34
N ASN A 613 11.16 32.85 2.98
CA ASN A 613 11.47 34.20 3.46
C ASN A 613 12.73 34.21 4.34
N GLY A 614 13.71 35.05 3.97
CA GLY A 614 15.01 35.13 4.64
C GLY A 614 16.15 34.43 3.89
N TYR A 615 15.85 33.45 3.02
CA TYR A 615 16.85 32.76 2.19
C TYR A 615 16.91 33.36 0.77
N ARG A 616 18.11 33.34 0.17
CA ARG A 616 18.35 33.70 -1.23
C ARG A 616 19.39 32.78 -1.86
N LEU A 617 19.31 32.58 -3.17
CA LEU A 617 20.38 31.99 -3.96
C LEU A 617 21.40 33.08 -4.30
N TYR A 618 22.68 32.84 -4.00
CA TYR A 618 23.78 33.70 -4.43
C TYR A 618 24.63 33.01 -5.49
N ILE A 619 24.80 33.69 -6.62
CA ILE A 619 25.65 33.25 -7.71
C ILE A 619 27.06 33.66 -7.34
N THR A 620 27.96 32.69 -7.19
CA THR A 620 29.33 32.97 -6.74
C THR A 620 30.37 32.51 -7.75
N THR A 621 31.37 33.36 -7.96
CA THR A 621 32.59 33.01 -8.69
C THR A 621 33.72 32.83 -7.68
N GLU A 622 34.31 31.64 -7.60
CA GLU A 622 35.46 31.37 -6.73
C GLU A 622 36.70 32.05 -7.33
N LYS A 623 37.12 33.18 -6.77
CA LYS A 623 38.24 33.99 -7.28
C LYS A 623 39.60 33.58 -6.70
N GLU A 624 39.64 33.21 -5.43
CA GLU A 624 40.85 32.74 -4.76
C GLU A 624 40.52 31.68 -3.70
N LYS A 625 41.48 30.78 -3.46
CA LYS A 625 41.45 29.85 -2.33
C LYS A 625 42.63 30.15 -1.41
N LYS A 626 42.36 30.74 -0.24
CA LYS A 626 43.38 31.19 0.72
C LYS A 626 43.32 30.33 1.98
N GLY A 627 44.10 29.25 1.96
CA GLY A 627 44.11 28.25 3.02
C GLY A 627 42.83 27.41 3.03
N ASN A 628 42.22 27.25 4.21
CA ASN A 628 40.92 26.57 4.34
C ASN A 628 39.74 27.44 3.86
N SER A 629 39.87 28.77 3.86
CA SER A 629 38.82 29.68 3.40
C SER A 629 38.79 29.76 1.87
N ARG A 630 37.62 29.43 1.30
CA ARG A 630 37.30 29.68 -0.11
C ARG A 630 36.75 31.10 -0.22
N VAL A 631 37.33 31.92 -1.10
CA VAL A 631 36.91 33.31 -1.29
C VAL A 631 36.00 33.39 -2.50
N PHE A 632 34.73 33.64 -2.22
CA PHE A 632 33.68 33.74 -3.22
C PHE A 632 33.33 35.21 -3.45
N GLU A 633 33.45 35.66 -4.70
CA GLU A 633 32.86 36.92 -5.12
C GLU A 633 31.40 36.64 -5.53
N VAL A 634 30.47 37.41 -4.97
CA VAL A 634 29.06 37.35 -5.37
C VAL A 634 28.91 38.10 -6.70
N SER A 635 28.57 37.37 -7.76
CA SER A 635 28.33 37.88 -9.11
C SER A 635 26.85 38.19 -9.38
N GLY A 636 25.96 37.88 -8.44
CA GLY A 636 24.52 38.18 -8.50
C GLY A 636 23.72 37.39 -7.49
N SER A 637 22.42 37.64 -7.41
CA SER A 637 21.50 36.92 -6.51
C SER A 637 20.16 36.62 -7.18
N ALA A 638 19.42 35.66 -6.62
CA ALA A 638 18.08 35.29 -7.04
C ALA A 638 17.21 34.89 -5.83
N THR A 639 15.92 35.23 -5.90
CA THR A 639 14.90 34.98 -4.84
C THR A 639 13.99 33.80 -5.19
N SER A 640 13.87 33.50 -6.48
CA SER A 640 13.24 32.31 -7.04
C SER A 640 14.13 31.74 -8.16
N PHE A 641 13.74 30.60 -8.72
CA PHE A 641 14.28 30.08 -9.98
C PHE A 641 13.23 29.20 -10.65
N MET A 642 13.29 29.07 -11.97
CA MET A 642 12.38 28.18 -12.71
C MET A 642 12.81 26.73 -12.57
N ARG A 643 12.03 25.91 -11.84
CA ARG A 643 12.20 24.45 -11.73
C ARG A 643 11.35 23.76 -12.80
N TRP A 644 11.99 22.93 -13.62
CA TRP A 644 11.35 22.21 -14.72
C TRP A 644 11.27 20.71 -14.42
N GLU A 645 10.15 20.07 -14.79
CA GLU A 645 9.91 18.62 -14.62
C GLU A 645 9.36 18.02 -15.93
N TYR A 646 9.65 16.75 -16.25
CA TYR A 646 9.07 16.06 -17.42
C TYR A 646 7.67 15.49 -17.11
N ASP A 647 6.72 15.66 -18.04
CA ASP A 647 5.42 14.95 -18.13
C ASP A 647 4.67 14.75 -16.79
N ARG A 648 4.68 15.79 -15.94
CA ARG A 648 4.06 15.81 -14.60
C ARG A 648 3.60 17.22 -14.26
N SER A 649 2.47 17.35 -13.55
CA SER A 649 2.21 18.55 -12.76
C SER A 649 3.22 18.65 -11.61
N THR A 650 3.64 19.87 -11.26
CA THR A 650 4.87 20.14 -10.50
C THR A 650 4.72 19.97 -8.97
N SER A 651 4.19 18.82 -8.54
CA SER A 651 3.81 18.53 -7.14
C SER A 651 4.94 18.66 -6.10
N TYR A 652 4.53 18.84 -4.84
CA TYR A 652 5.37 18.94 -3.64
C TYR A 652 6.28 17.73 -3.37
N GLN A 653 6.17 16.64 -4.13
CA GLN A 653 7.04 15.46 -3.98
C GLN A 653 8.44 15.63 -4.58
N SER A 654 8.69 16.68 -5.39
CA SER A 654 10.00 16.91 -6.00
C SER A 654 11.11 17.06 -4.93
N PRO A 655 12.27 16.40 -5.07
CA PRO A 655 13.34 16.43 -4.06
C PRO A 655 13.84 17.85 -3.74
N ILE A 656 13.86 18.76 -4.72
CA ILE A 656 14.27 20.15 -4.53
C ILE A 656 13.24 20.91 -3.67
N THR A 657 11.95 20.76 -3.98
CA THR A 657 10.87 21.36 -3.17
C THR A 657 10.88 20.80 -1.75
N ARG A 658 11.08 19.48 -1.57
CA ARG A 658 11.23 18.86 -0.24
C ARG A 658 12.45 19.38 0.53
N ALA A 659 13.60 19.55 -0.13
CA ALA A 659 14.79 20.13 0.49
C ALA A 659 14.55 21.58 0.96
N ILE A 660 13.83 22.37 0.16
CA ILE A 660 13.38 23.72 0.54
C ILE A 660 12.39 23.65 1.73
N SER A 661 11.41 22.73 1.72
CA SER A 661 10.49 22.54 2.85
C SER A 661 11.20 22.12 4.14
N TYR A 662 12.32 21.39 4.07
CA TYR A 662 13.11 21.05 5.26
C TYR A 662 13.77 22.27 5.92
N LEU A 663 14.00 23.37 5.21
CA LEU A 663 14.43 24.65 5.82
C LEU A 663 13.32 25.23 6.71
N ASN A 664 12.08 25.29 6.21
CA ASN A 664 10.92 25.76 6.99
C ASN A 664 10.68 24.88 8.22
N ILE A 665 10.84 23.56 8.07
CA ILE A 665 10.66 22.60 9.16
C ILE A 665 11.77 22.76 10.22
N ALA A 666 13.02 22.97 9.80
CA ALA A 666 14.13 23.28 10.71
C ALA A 666 13.92 24.61 11.46
N GLU A 667 13.43 25.65 10.77
CA GLU A 667 13.06 26.93 11.41
C GLU A 667 11.90 26.76 12.40
N THR A 668 10.97 25.83 12.14
CA THR A 668 9.87 25.52 13.06
C THR A 668 10.38 24.85 14.34
N PHE A 669 11.27 23.85 14.21
CA PHE A 669 11.87 23.15 15.37
C PHE A 669 12.86 24.02 16.17
N ALA A 670 13.35 25.12 15.62
CA ALA A 670 14.26 26.04 16.31
C ALA A 670 13.55 27.03 17.26
N ARG A 671 12.22 26.94 17.42
CA ARG A 671 11.39 27.89 18.20
C ARG A 671 10.81 27.31 19.50
N ASP A 672 11.18 26.09 19.91
CA ASP A 672 10.60 25.37 21.05
C ASP A 672 11.34 25.55 22.40
N ASP A 673 12.39 26.39 22.48
CA ASP A 673 13.16 26.69 23.71
C ASP A 673 12.97 28.17 24.18
N GLU A 674 11.84 28.49 24.84
CA GLU A 674 11.65 29.64 25.76
C GLU A 674 10.84 29.23 27.01
#